data_AF-A0A418NUB6-F1
#
_entry.id   AF-A0A418NUB6-F1
#
_cell.length_a   1.000
_cell.length_b   1.000
_cell.length_c   1.000
_cell.angle_alpha   90.00
_cell.angle_beta   90.00
_cell.angle_gamma   90.00
#
_symmetry.space_group_name_H-M   'P 1'
#
loop_
_entity.id
_entity.type
_entity.pdbx_description
1 polymer ?
#
loop_
_entity_poly.entity_id
_entity_poly.type
_entity_poly.pdbx_seq_one_letter_code
_entity_poly.pdbx_strand_id
1 'polypeptide(L)'
;MSAGACLADLEAQGVLDAARAADARALYDELLAEYRQSGSREAAEALATRDLIDAMETMVTRKEFLAGRTIKVRNRIAGDLLRYDGQRGMGGRGGGGGPIDPRAGPAFFNRDPRAPYSNVEARRKSVVSAAHRLLDDMMERFSTNIAGSVRNKAQLRNVTRELFGESTGDAAAAGMATAWRKSAEMLRQRFNAAGGNIGFRSDWGMPQSHDWKAVRKAGFDEWAAFIRDRLDVGKMVDLDTGKPMTRAKLEQLLPDIFRQIRSEGWDKRAPGGQPKVASLANRRADARFFVFRDADAWMEYAEAYGQGTAYDAMMGHIEGMARDIAALEILGPNPNATINWLKETILASAQRDMDPGSKGVKRAENAGEKIDELWQEYSGANWGARNEALALGFSTYRAFATSTKLGSAFLSAMSDFAFSRSSRAFNGLSQATMLPQYLKLFVPGSIEDQKLAVRLGLIAEEWSSRTAAQSRYLTEELTGGFSRRLAEGVLRLSLLSRHTQTMRWVNGMEWLSQFTVAAERTFDNLPDHLREALGRRGIDAAEWDTLRKAKMKTQRGVEWMDPTQAGDDALASRFMEVILEDTDIAVPVSDLATRAAINTGLPRGTLKGELGRSAFQFKGFGISVILAQWQRIMAMTPARAAPYTIGLVVGTTLTGAIGLQLKALAAGKDPRPMDDGTFWNAAVMQGGGFGIFGDFLFADQNRYGGSFAQTMMGPLADDAQGAYNLATAEDPRTQLVREAKGWVPGNNLWYVRLALDRMVADQIDMVINPRFGQRERGQQRFAAEEGTSFWWRPGSPAPYRSPDYANAIEGETPE
;
A
#
# COMPACT_ATOMS: atom_id res chain seq x y z
N MET A 1 39.33 35.35 18.70
CA MET A 1 39.99 34.06 19.04
C MET A 1 39.53 33.03 18.05
N SER A 2 40.44 32.19 17.54
CA SER A 2 40.07 31.11 16.63
C SER A 2 39.42 29.96 17.39
N ALA A 3 38.43 29.29 16.79
CA ALA A 3 37.76 28.16 17.42
C ALA A 3 38.72 27.01 17.75
N GLY A 4 39.80 26.83 16.96
CA GLY A 4 40.77 25.76 17.17
C GLY A 4 41.42 25.76 18.55
N ALA A 5 41.75 26.94 19.11
CA ALA A 5 42.27 27.04 20.48
C ALA A 5 41.17 26.87 21.54
N CYS A 6 39.97 27.39 21.26
CA CYS A 6 38.84 27.38 22.19
C CYS A 6 38.25 25.97 22.38
N LEU A 7 38.20 25.14 21.33
CA LEU A 7 37.62 23.80 21.38
C LEU A 7 38.36 22.87 22.35
N ALA A 8 39.70 22.98 22.41
CA ALA A 8 40.52 22.20 23.34
C ALA A 8 40.26 22.62 24.80
N ASP A 9 40.12 23.91 25.05
CA ASP A 9 39.79 24.43 26.38
C ASP A 9 38.37 24.04 26.82
N LEU A 10 37.39 24.08 25.91
CA LEU A 10 36.01 23.67 26.18
C LEU A 10 35.88 22.17 26.46
N GLU A 11 36.68 21.33 25.79
CA GLU A 11 36.79 19.90 26.09
C GLU A 11 37.44 19.67 27.45
N ALA A 12 38.56 20.36 27.74
CA ALA A 12 39.27 20.24 29.02
C ALA A 12 38.41 20.71 30.22
N GLN A 13 37.53 21.68 30.01
CA GLN A 13 36.57 22.18 31.00
C GLN A 13 35.32 21.28 31.13
N GLY A 14 35.18 20.25 30.29
CA GLY A 14 34.02 19.34 30.27
C GLY A 14 32.73 19.97 29.72
N VAL A 15 32.82 21.15 29.09
CA VAL A 15 31.68 21.83 28.46
C VAL A 15 31.28 21.12 27.16
N LEU A 16 32.26 20.60 26.43
CA LEU A 16 32.09 19.76 25.24
C LEU A 16 32.54 18.33 25.54
N ASP A 17 31.68 17.34 25.25
CA ASP A 17 32.09 15.94 25.30
C ASP A 17 33.13 15.62 24.21
N ALA A 18 34.01 14.65 24.48
CA ALA A 18 35.16 14.35 23.62
C ALA A 18 34.77 14.01 22.17
N ALA A 19 33.63 13.36 21.97
CA ALA A 19 33.14 13.03 20.63
C ALA A 19 32.73 14.30 19.87
N ARG A 20 31.95 15.19 20.50
CA ARG A 20 31.57 16.47 19.89
C ARG A 20 32.73 17.41 19.70
N ALA A 21 33.70 17.43 20.61
CA ALA A 21 34.93 18.20 20.44
C ALA A 21 35.75 17.70 19.24
N ALA A 22 35.80 16.38 19.02
CA ALA A 22 36.43 15.80 17.84
C ALA A 22 35.69 16.17 16.54
N ASP A 23 34.36 16.05 16.51
CA ASP A 23 33.54 16.42 15.34
C ASP A 23 33.66 17.93 15.02
N ALA A 24 33.60 18.79 16.04
CA ALA A 24 33.74 20.23 15.88
C ALA A 24 35.15 20.64 15.40
N ARG A 25 36.20 19.95 15.87
CA ARG A 25 37.57 20.16 15.37
C ARG A 25 37.71 19.72 13.92
N ALA A 26 37.18 18.55 13.56
CA ALA A 26 37.22 18.07 12.18
C ALA A 26 36.51 19.04 11.22
N LEU A 27 35.32 19.52 11.58
CA LEU A 27 34.59 20.51 10.79
C LEU A 27 35.34 21.86 10.73
N TYR A 28 35.91 22.31 11.85
CA TYR A 28 36.72 23.53 11.87
C TYR A 28 37.94 23.43 10.95
N ASP A 29 38.67 22.32 11.00
CA ASP A 29 39.87 22.10 10.19
C ASP A 29 39.53 22.03 8.71
N GLU A 30 38.39 21.42 8.34
CA GLU A 30 37.87 21.41 6.96
C GLU A 30 37.52 22.83 6.49
N LEU A 31 36.71 23.57 7.26
CA LEU A 31 36.34 24.96 6.94
C LEU A 31 37.58 25.86 6.83
N LEU A 32 38.56 25.67 7.71
CA LEU A 32 39.81 26.42 7.72
C LEU A 32 40.68 26.11 6.50
N ALA A 33 40.82 24.82 6.15
CA ALA A 33 41.57 24.39 4.98
C ALA A 33 40.98 24.96 3.69
N GLU A 34 39.65 25.07 3.62
CA GLU A 34 38.94 25.66 2.50
C GLU A 34 39.13 27.19 2.45
N TYR A 35 38.89 27.91 3.55
CA TYR A 35 38.99 29.38 3.56
C TYR A 35 40.42 29.89 3.36
N ARG A 36 41.43 29.07 3.69
CA ARG A 36 42.84 29.35 3.38
C ARG A 36 43.12 29.39 1.88
N GLN A 37 42.28 28.81 1.04
CA GLN A 37 42.44 28.87 -0.42
C GLN A 37 41.99 30.23 -1.01
N SER A 38 41.21 31.02 -0.27
CA SER A 38 40.56 32.23 -0.77
C SER A 38 40.93 33.52 -0.02
N GLY A 39 41.80 33.50 0.99
CA GLY A 39 42.10 34.70 1.80
C GLY A 39 43.31 34.59 2.72
N SER A 40 43.55 35.64 3.52
CA SER A 40 44.61 35.63 4.54
C SER A 40 44.28 34.64 5.65
N ARG A 41 45.32 34.18 6.35
CA ARG A 41 45.17 33.21 7.44
C ARG A 41 44.21 33.72 8.53
N GLU A 42 44.29 35.00 8.91
CA GLU A 42 43.41 35.56 9.94
C GLU A 42 41.94 35.61 9.48
N ALA A 43 41.70 35.99 8.21
CA ALA A 43 40.36 36.03 7.65
C ALA A 43 39.75 34.62 7.55
N ALA A 44 40.56 33.62 7.16
CA ALA A 44 40.15 32.23 7.08
C ALA A 44 39.81 31.65 8.47
N GLU A 45 40.63 31.94 9.48
CA GLU A 45 40.37 31.51 10.86
C GLU A 45 39.11 32.15 11.45
N ALA A 46 38.84 33.41 11.13
CA ALA A 46 37.63 34.12 11.57
C ALA A 46 36.36 33.55 10.90
N LEU A 47 36.37 33.34 9.58
CA LEU A 47 35.24 32.77 8.84
C LEU A 47 34.96 31.32 9.26
N ALA A 48 36.00 30.49 9.38
CA ALA A 48 35.87 29.11 9.86
C ALA A 48 35.29 29.06 11.28
N THR A 49 35.70 29.99 12.15
CA THR A 49 35.16 30.08 13.52
C THR A 49 33.69 30.46 13.52
N ARG A 50 33.29 31.46 12.73
CA ARG A 50 31.88 31.89 12.63
C ARG A 50 30.99 30.74 12.13
N ASP A 51 31.36 30.13 11.02
CA ASP A 51 30.55 29.10 10.39
C ASP A 51 30.49 27.82 11.24
N LEU A 52 31.55 27.50 11.97
CA LEU A 52 31.51 26.43 12.98
C LEU A 52 30.47 26.74 14.07
N ILE A 53 30.45 27.96 14.60
CA ILE A 53 29.50 28.37 15.63
C ILE A 53 28.06 28.25 15.09
N ASP A 54 27.80 28.78 13.89
CA ASP A 54 26.48 28.70 13.24
C ASP A 54 26.03 27.25 13.03
N ALA A 55 26.96 26.37 12.61
CA ALA A 55 26.70 24.94 12.46
C ALA A 55 26.39 24.27 13.81
N MET A 56 27.14 24.58 14.86
CA MET A 56 26.94 24.04 16.20
C MET A 56 25.60 24.50 16.81
N GLU A 57 25.25 25.79 16.68
CA GLU A 57 23.95 26.31 17.12
C GLU A 57 22.79 25.58 16.44
N THR A 58 22.87 25.42 15.11
CA THR A 58 21.88 24.67 14.33
C THR A 58 21.73 23.23 14.83
N MET A 59 22.85 22.55 15.13
CA MET A 59 22.83 21.19 15.67
C MET A 59 22.18 21.11 17.06
N VAL A 60 22.45 22.09 17.94
CA VAL A 60 21.86 22.14 19.29
C VAL A 60 20.34 22.35 19.21
N THR A 61 19.87 23.38 18.50
CA THR A 61 18.43 23.64 18.32
C THR A 61 17.72 22.44 17.72
N ARG A 62 18.35 21.78 16.74
CA ARG A 62 17.82 20.57 16.14
C ARG A 62 17.71 19.43 17.14
N LYS A 63 18.71 19.23 17.99
CA LYS A 63 18.69 18.19 19.02
C LYS A 63 17.59 18.43 20.05
N GLU A 64 17.40 19.67 20.49
CA GLU A 64 16.32 20.06 21.41
C GLU A 64 14.94 19.82 20.80
N PHE A 65 14.75 20.23 19.55
CA PHE A 65 13.52 19.96 18.81
C PHE A 65 13.19 18.47 18.76
N LEU A 66 14.17 17.62 18.39
CA LEU A 66 13.98 16.17 18.32
C LEU A 66 13.71 15.55 19.70
N ALA A 67 14.37 16.04 20.76
CA ALA A 67 14.13 15.59 22.13
C ALA A 67 12.71 15.94 22.60
N GLY A 68 12.28 17.18 22.41
CA GLY A 68 10.92 17.63 22.75
C GLY A 68 9.84 16.84 22.00
N ARG A 69 10.05 16.59 20.70
CA ARG A 69 9.17 15.74 19.89
C ARG A 69 9.12 14.30 20.42
N THR A 70 10.26 13.73 20.78
CA THR A 70 10.34 12.37 21.34
C THR A 70 9.54 12.26 22.65
N ILE A 71 9.69 13.24 23.54
CA ILE A 71 8.93 13.31 24.81
C ILE A 71 7.43 13.42 24.54
N LYS A 72 7.01 14.33 23.66
CA LYS A 72 5.60 14.52 23.31
C LYS A 72 4.97 13.23 22.75
N VAL A 73 5.70 12.53 21.87
CA VAL A 73 5.21 11.28 21.28
C VAL A 73 5.14 10.15 22.32
N ARG A 74 6.15 9.98 23.18
CA ARG A 74 6.13 8.96 24.24
C ARG A 74 5.00 9.21 25.24
N ASN A 75 4.77 10.46 25.64
CA ASN A 75 3.66 10.81 26.52
C ASN A 75 2.30 10.50 25.87
N ARG A 76 2.14 10.82 24.58
CA ARG A 76 0.94 10.43 23.82
C ARG A 76 0.76 8.92 23.79
N ILE A 77 1.80 8.16 23.41
CA ILE A 77 1.74 6.68 23.34
C ILE A 77 1.39 6.09 24.71
N ALA A 78 1.99 6.59 25.79
CA ALA A 78 1.66 6.13 27.15
C ALA A 78 0.17 6.37 27.48
N GLY A 79 -0.38 7.53 27.12
CA GLY A 79 -1.81 7.81 27.27
C GLY A 79 -2.68 6.91 26.38
N ASP A 80 -2.27 6.68 25.13
CA ASP A 80 -2.96 5.82 24.16
C ASP A 80 -3.03 4.36 24.62
N LEU A 81 -1.93 3.83 25.19
CA LEU A 81 -1.89 2.50 25.79
C LEU A 81 -2.95 2.33 26.89
N LEU A 82 -3.16 3.37 27.70
CA LEU A 82 -4.16 3.37 28.77
C LEU A 82 -5.59 3.52 28.25
N ARG A 83 -5.80 4.06 27.04
CA ARG A 83 -7.13 4.26 26.43
C ARG A 83 -7.61 3.07 25.60
N TYR A 84 -6.75 2.08 25.34
CA TYR A 84 -7.09 0.91 24.56
C TYR A 84 -8.27 0.15 25.22
N ASP A 85 -9.22 -0.29 24.38
CA ASP A 85 -10.44 -1.02 24.80
C ASP A 85 -11.33 -0.27 25.80
N GLY A 86 -11.34 1.07 25.74
CA GLY A 86 -12.22 1.91 26.54
C GLY A 86 -11.82 2.06 28.01
N GLN A 87 -10.63 1.59 28.40
CA GLN A 87 -10.09 1.88 29.72
C GLN A 87 -9.90 3.40 29.89
N ARG A 88 -10.65 4.02 30.81
CA ARG A 88 -10.37 5.37 31.30
C ARG A 88 -9.45 5.23 32.50
N GLY A 89 -8.14 5.35 32.29
CA GLY A 89 -7.16 5.31 33.36
C GLY A 89 -7.26 6.51 34.32
N MET A 90 -8.01 6.33 35.42
CA MET A 90 -7.68 6.68 36.83
C MET A 90 -8.96 6.94 37.62
N GLY A 91 -9.29 6.02 38.53
CA GLY A 91 -10.40 6.17 39.45
C GLY A 91 -10.36 5.12 40.56
N GLY A 92 -9.44 5.28 41.51
CA GLY A 92 -9.43 4.50 42.73
C GLY A 92 -8.28 4.90 43.64
N ARG A 93 -8.56 5.63 44.72
CA ARG A 93 -7.69 5.72 45.90
C ARG A 93 -7.51 4.30 46.45
N GLY A 94 -6.53 3.58 45.94
CA GLY A 94 -6.30 2.15 46.23
C GLY A 94 -5.68 1.35 45.08
N GLY A 95 -4.58 1.82 44.47
CA GLY A 95 -3.47 0.99 43.95
C GLY A 95 -3.69 -0.26 43.07
N GLY A 96 -4.81 -0.47 42.37
CA GLY A 96 -5.05 -1.70 41.58
C GLY A 96 -5.53 -1.45 40.15
N GLY A 97 -4.62 -1.16 39.22
CA GLY A 97 -4.89 -1.24 37.79
C GLY A 97 -4.12 -2.44 37.21
N GLY A 98 -4.81 -3.35 36.53
CA GLY A 98 -4.16 -4.50 35.88
C GLY A 98 -3.10 -4.09 34.85
N PRO A 99 -2.30 -5.04 34.35
CA PRO A 99 -1.27 -4.75 33.36
C PRO A 99 -1.88 -4.14 32.09
N ILE A 100 -1.10 -3.31 31.38
CA ILE A 100 -1.44 -2.79 30.05
C ILE A 100 -1.82 -3.97 29.14
N ASP A 101 -2.93 -3.89 28.41
CA ASP A 101 -3.29 -4.91 27.42
C ASP A 101 -2.19 -4.98 26.34
N PRO A 102 -1.49 -6.11 26.18
CA PRO A 102 -0.43 -6.24 25.18
C PRO A 102 -0.86 -5.95 23.75
N ARG A 103 -2.15 -6.10 23.42
CA ARG A 103 -2.69 -5.81 22.08
C ARG A 103 -2.64 -4.32 21.71
N ALA A 104 -2.54 -3.43 22.70
CA ALA A 104 -2.41 -2.00 22.48
C ALA A 104 -1.11 -1.64 21.72
N GLY A 105 -0.04 -2.44 21.87
CA GLY A 105 1.22 -2.22 21.17
C GLY A 105 1.12 -2.41 19.64
N PRO A 106 0.73 -3.61 19.16
CA PRO A 106 0.49 -3.85 17.73
C PRO A 106 -0.52 -2.88 17.08
N ALA A 107 -1.47 -2.34 17.84
CA ALA A 107 -2.46 -1.40 17.33
C ALA A 107 -1.90 -0.04 16.88
N PHE A 108 -0.64 0.31 17.23
CA PHE A 108 0.03 1.48 16.64
C PHE A 108 0.45 1.27 15.18
N PHE A 109 0.42 0.03 14.67
CA PHE A 109 0.91 -0.29 13.34
C PHE A 109 -0.19 -0.57 12.33
N ASN A 110 -1.23 -1.30 12.75
CA ASN A 110 -2.32 -1.72 11.90
C ASN A 110 -3.66 -1.39 12.56
N ARG A 111 -4.74 -1.47 11.77
CA ARG A 111 -6.10 -1.24 12.26
C ARG A 111 -6.46 -2.22 13.38
N ASP A 112 -6.92 -1.67 14.50
CA ASP A 112 -7.61 -2.40 15.57
C ASP A 112 -8.85 -1.60 16.00
N PRO A 113 -10.06 -2.15 15.89
CA PRO A 113 -11.29 -1.44 16.28
C PRO A 113 -11.36 -1.05 17.77
N ARG A 114 -10.52 -1.63 18.64
CA ARG A 114 -10.45 -1.30 20.07
C ARG A 114 -9.54 -0.11 20.38
N ALA A 115 -8.73 0.34 19.42
CA ALA A 115 -7.75 1.41 19.61
C ALA A 115 -8.33 2.77 19.20
N PRO A 116 -8.61 3.70 20.14
CA PRO A 116 -9.15 5.03 19.84
C PRO A 116 -8.07 6.03 19.37
N TYR A 117 -7.02 5.56 18.71
CA TYR A 117 -5.84 6.34 18.32
C TYR A 117 -5.29 5.91 16.96
N SER A 118 -4.58 6.83 16.30
CA SER A 118 -3.97 6.62 14.98
C SER A 118 -2.91 5.52 14.96
N ASN A 119 -2.83 4.81 13.84
CA ASN A 119 -1.76 3.86 13.52
C ASN A 119 -0.95 4.30 12.29
N VAL A 120 0.25 3.75 12.12
CA VAL A 120 1.16 4.13 11.02
C VAL A 120 0.55 3.88 9.64
N GLU A 121 -0.18 2.78 9.44
CA GLU A 121 -0.71 2.44 8.10
C GLU A 121 -1.88 3.35 7.69
N ALA A 122 -2.80 3.62 8.61
CA ALA A 122 -3.89 4.57 8.39
C ALA A 122 -3.35 5.99 8.17
N ARG A 123 -2.36 6.41 8.99
CA ARG A 123 -1.69 7.70 8.82
C ARG A 123 -1.00 7.81 7.46
N ARG A 124 -0.29 6.76 7.03
CA ARG A 124 0.35 6.71 5.70
C ARG A 124 -0.68 6.92 4.59
N LYS A 125 -1.80 6.19 4.61
CA LYS A 125 -2.89 6.34 3.64
C LYS A 125 -3.49 7.74 3.63
N SER A 126 -3.67 8.34 4.80
CA SER A 126 -4.14 9.72 4.95
C SER A 126 -3.19 10.73 4.31
N VAL A 127 -1.87 10.56 4.48
CA VAL A 127 -0.86 11.42 3.84
C VAL A 127 -0.82 11.22 2.32
N VAL A 128 -0.91 9.98 1.83
CA VAL A 128 -1.02 9.67 0.39
C VAL A 128 -2.26 10.32 -0.21
N SER A 129 -3.41 10.18 0.46
CA SER A 129 -4.66 10.82 0.07
C SER A 129 -4.51 12.34 -0.06
N ALA A 130 -3.88 12.99 0.92
CA ALA A 130 -3.65 14.44 0.87
C ALA A 130 -2.83 14.87 -0.36
N ALA A 131 -1.82 14.09 -0.75
CA ALA A 131 -1.04 14.35 -1.96
C ALA A 131 -1.86 14.10 -3.24
N HIS A 132 -2.59 12.98 -3.31
CA HIS A 132 -3.43 12.64 -4.46
C HIS A 132 -4.50 13.70 -4.74
N ARG A 133 -5.09 14.31 -3.70
CA ARG A 133 -6.08 15.40 -3.86
C ARG A 133 -5.59 16.56 -4.71
N LEU A 134 -4.29 16.84 -4.68
CA LEU A 134 -3.67 17.93 -5.43
C LEU A 134 -3.28 17.50 -6.85
N LEU A 135 -3.30 16.21 -7.16
CA LEU A 135 -2.73 15.62 -8.37
C LEU A 135 -3.75 14.84 -9.21
N ASP A 136 -5.04 15.04 -9.00
CA ASP A 136 -6.11 14.30 -9.70
C ASP A 136 -5.97 14.36 -11.23
N ASP A 137 -5.73 15.54 -11.80
CA ASP A 137 -5.47 15.74 -13.23
C ASP A 137 -4.23 14.98 -13.71
N MET A 138 -3.14 15.07 -12.95
CA MET A 138 -1.87 14.41 -13.28
C MET A 138 -2.02 12.89 -13.24
N MET A 139 -2.69 12.36 -12.21
CA MET A 139 -2.88 10.94 -12.02
C MET A 139 -3.77 10.34 -13.12
N GLU A 140 -4.87 10.99 -13.47
CA GLU A 140 -5.73 10.54 -14.57
C GLU A 140 -4.94 10.47 -15.88
N ARG A 141 -4.25 11.57 -16.23
CA ARG A 141 -3.58 11.74 -17.53
C ARG A 141 -2.39 10.82 -17.74
N PHE A 142 -1.63 10.51 -16.69
CA PHE A 142 -0.38 9.72 -16.78
C PHE A 142 -0.49 8.31 -16.20
N SER A 143 -1.67 7.92 -15.69
CA SER A 143 -1.98 6.53 -15.36
C SER A 143 -1.62 5.58 -16.51
N THR A 144 -1.34 4.32 -16.20
CA THR A 144 -0.94 3.37 -17.24
C THR A 144 -2.06 3.00 -18.20
N ASN A 145 -1.68 2.79 -19.45
CA ASN A 145 -2.53 2.09 -20.39
C ASN A 145 -2.53 0.57 -20.12
N ILE A 146 -3.32 -0.17 -20.88
CA ILE A 146 -3.47 -1.63 -20.77
C ILE A 146 -2.13 -2.36 -20.97
N ALA A 147 -1.19 -1.79 -21.74
CA ALA A 147 0.15 -2.34 -21.95
C ALA A 147 1.13 -2.03 -20.80
N GLY A 148 0.65 -1.42 -19.69
CA GLY A 148 1.49 -1.05 -18.55
C GLY A 148 2.46 0.10 -18.83
N SER A 149 2.27 0.83 -19.93
CA SER A 149 3.04 2.04 -20.28
C SER A 149 2.30 3.29 -19.81
N VAL A 150 3.05 4.32 -19.39
CA VAL A 150 2.48 5.64 -19.06
C VAL A 150 1.77 6.23 -20.28
N ARG A 151 0.56 6.76 -20.07
CA ARG A 151 -0.21 7.53 -21.06
C ARG A 151 0.41 8.92 -21.27
N ASN A 152 0.15 9.55 -22.41
CA ASN A 152 0.51 10.95 -22.67
C ASN A 152 2.00 11.29 -22.44
N LYS A 153 2.92 10.42 -22.87
CA LYS A 153 4.37 10.55 -22.62
C LYS A 153 4.95 11.91 -23.04
N ALA A 154 4.50 12.47 -24.17
CA ALA A 154 4.96 13.79 -24.63
C ALA A 154 4.57 14.90 -23.65
N GLN A 155 3.32 14.91 -23.17
CA GLN A 155 2.87 15.86 -22.15
C GLN A 155 3.56 15.63 -20.81
N LEU A 156 3.89 14.38 -20.45
CA LEU A 156 4.70 14.12 -19.25
C LEU A 156 6.11 14.72 -19.37
N ARG A 157 6.74 14.63 -20.55
CA ARG A 157 8.03 15.32 -20.80
C ARG A 157 7.88 16.83 -20.65
N ASN A 158 6.78 17.41 -21.15
CA ASN A 158 6.50 18.83 -20.95
C ASN A 158 6.36 19.18 -19.45
N VAL A 159 5.62 18.38 -18.67
CA VAL A 159 5.53 18.56 -17.21
C VAL A 159 6.92 18.53 -16.57
N THR A 160 7.78 17.57 -16.97
CA THR A 160 9.15 17.51 -16.46
C THR A 160 9.93 18.78 -16.81
N ARG A 161 9.87 19.26 -18.05
CA ARG A 161 10.53 20.51 -18.48
C ARG A 161 10.04 21.73 -17.68
N GLU A 162 8.73 21.87 -17.51
CA GLU A 162 8.12 22.92 -16.68
C GLU A 162 8.61 22.86 -15.23
N LEU A 163 8.86 21.66 -14.69
CA LEU A 163 9.39 21.47 -13.34
C LEU A 163 10.83 21.95 -13.19
N PHE A 164 11.64 21.84 -14.24
CA PHE A 164 13.01 22.38 -14.30
C PHE A 164 13.06 23.87 -14.69
N GLY A 165 11.90 24.51 -14.90
CA GLY A 165 11.81 25.94 -15.20
C GLY A 165 11.84 26.27 -16.71
N GLU A 166 11.77 25.26 -17.56
CA GLU A 166 11.68 25.43 -19.01
C GLU A 166 10.21 25.61 -19.43
N SER A 167 9.87 26.76 -20.01
CA SER A 167 8.53 27.02 -20.52
C SER A 167 8.29 26.24 -21.82
N THR A 168 7.31 25.35 -21.79
CA THR A 168 6.94 24.46 -22.89
C THR A 168 5.79 25.01 -23.74
N GLY A 169 5.09 26.03 -23.25
CA GLY A 169 3.87 26.56 -23.85
C GLY A 169 2.62 25.70 -23.62
N ASP A 170 2.72 24.56 -22.92
CA ASP A 170 1.58 23.71 -22.54
C ASP A 170 1.03 24.15 -21.17
N ALA A 171 -0.07 24.90 -21.19
CA ALA A 171 -0.73 25.39 -19.98
C ALA A 171 -1.17 24.27 -19.03
N ALA A 172 -1.56 23.10 -19.55
CA ALA A 172 -1.92 21.96 -18.72
C ALA A 172 -0.67 21.36 -18.06
N ALA A 173 0.45 21.28 -18.78
CA ALA A 173 1.72 20.85 -18.22
C ALA A 173 2.21 21.79 -17.11
N ALA A 174 2.15 23.10 -17.32
CA ALA A 174 2.53 24.12 -16.33
C ALA A 174 1.63 24.05 -15.07
N GLY A 175 0.32 23.85 -15.25
CA GLY A 175 -0.63 23.63 -14.16
C GLY A 175 -0.30 22.38 -13.34
N MET A 176 -0.01 21.26 -14.01
CA MET A 176 0.38 20.01 -13.34
C MET A 176 1.74 20.11 -12.65
N ALA A 177 2.72 20.82 -13.23
CA ALA A 177 4.00 21.10 -12.60
C ALA A 177 3.82 21.93 -11.30
N THR A 178 2.94 22.92 -11.32
CA THR A 178 2.58 23.72 -10.14
C THR A 178 1.92 22.86 -9.07
N ALA A 179 0.98 22.00 -9.45
CA ALA A 179 0.33 21.06 -8.55
C ALA A 179 1.32 20.09 -7.89
N TRP A 180 2.29 19.56 -8.67
CA TRP A 180 3.38 18.74 -8.15
C TRP A 180 4.24 19.47 -7.13
N ARG A 181 4.73 20.68 -7.45
CA ARG A 181 5.53 21.50 -6.52
C ARG A 181 4.79 21.72 -5.20
N LYS A 182 3.50 22.05 -5.26
CA LYS A 182 2.66 22.23 -4.07
C LYS A 182 2.55 20.94 -3.25
N SER A 183 2.31 19.81 -3.90
CA SER A 183 2.22 18.51 -3.23
C SER A 183 3.53 18.09 -2.57
N ALA A 184 4.65 18.23 -3.29
CA ALA A 184 5.97 17.88 -2.77
C ALA A 184 6.39 18.81 -1.61
N GLU A 185 6.08 20.10 -1.69
CA GLU A 185 6.36 21.05 -0.61
C GLU A 185 5.53 20.77 0.63
N MET A 186 4.23 20.46 0.48
CA MET A 186 3.37 20.01 1.57
C MET A 186 3.96 18.78 2.28
N LEU A 187 4.41 17.77 1.52
CA LEU A 187 5.05 16.58 2.09
C LEU A 187 6.37 16.92 2.79
N ARG A 188 7.20 17.80 2.22
CA ARG A 188 8.48 18.23 2.81
C ARG A 188 8.26 18.94 4.15
N GLN A 189 7.36 19.90 4.20
CA GLN A 189 7.05 20.66 5.41
C GLN A 189 6.54 19.75 6.51
N ARG A 190 5.60 18.85 6.16
CA ARG A 190 5.05 17.88 7.10
C ARG A 190 6.10 16.89 7.62
N PHE A 191 6.99 16.41 6.74
CA PHE A 191 8.13 15.57 7.13
C PHE A 191 9.05 16.29 8.12
N ASN A 192 9.41 17.55 7.85
CA ASN A 192 10.26 18.33 8.74
C ASN A 192 9.58 18.60 10.11
N ALA A 193 8.29 18.95 10.10
CA ALA A 193 7.49 19.14 11.30
C ALA A 193 7.39 17.85 12.16
N ALA A 194 7.44 16.69 11.52
CA ALA A 194 7.41 15.39 12.19
C ALA A 194 8.75 14.99 12.83
N GLY A 195 9.86 15.66 12.46
CA GLY A 195 11.19 15.30 12.91
C GLY A 195 12.19 15.09 11.78
N GLY A 196 11.81 15.28 10.52
CA GLY A 196 12.70 15.25 9.35
C GLY A 196 13.56 16.50 9.17
N ASN A 197 14.53 16.45 8.26
CA ASN A 197 15.33 17.62 7.87
C ASN A 197 15.63 17.64 6.36
N ILE A 198 14.68 18.14 5.57
CA ILE A 198 14.85 18.35 4.13
C ILE A 198 14.83 19.86 3.86
N GLY A 199 15.93 20.39 3.32
CA GLY A 199 16.04 21.80 2.91
C GLY A 199 15.03 22.19 1.82
N PHE A 200 14.55 23.43 1.88
CA PHE A 200 13.76 24.02 0.80
C PHE A 200 14.67 24.35 -0.39
N ARG A 201 14.17 24.14 -1.60
CA ARG A 201 14.87 24.43 -2.85
C ARG A 201 13.85 24.90 -3.86
N SER A 202 13.95 26.15 -4.30
CA SER A 202 13.08 26.72 -5.33
C SER A 202 13.33 26.08 -6.71
N ASP A 203 14.54 25.58 -6.93
CA ASP A 203 15.02 24.94 -8.15
C ASP A 203 14.82 23.42 -8.18
N TRP A 204 14.18 22.83 -7.15
CA TRP A 204 13.97 21.39 -7.11
C TRP A 204 12.90 20.96 -8.11
N GLY A 205 13.34 20.29 -9.18
CA GLY A 205 12.45 19.76 -10.22
C GLY A 205 11.82 18.41 -9.86
N MET A 206 12.65 17.36 -9.77
CA MET A 206 12.19 15.96 -9.70
C MET A 206 12.88 15.15 -8.59
N PRO A 207 12.16 14.18 -7.98
CA PRO A 207 12.77 13.19 -7.11
C PRO A 207 13.68 12.26 -7.91
N GLN A 208 14.75 11.79 -7.27
CA GLN A 208 15.70 10.87 -7.90
C GLN A 208 15.51 9.46 -7.34
N SER A 209 15.62 8.49 -8.23
CA SER A 209 15.67 7.08 -7.88
C SER A 209 16.81 6.45 -8.66
N HIS A 210 17.43 5.42 -8.10
CA HIS A 210 18.54 4.71 -8.73
C HIS A 210 18.19 3.22 -8.82
N ASP A 211 18.30 2.65 -10.03
CA ASP A 211 18.32 1.20 -10.20
C ASP A 211 19.74 0.72 -9.86
N TRP A 212 19.90 0.20 -8.64
CA TRP A 212 21.18 -0.29 -8.16
C TRP A 212 21.75 -1.42 -9.03
N LYS A 213 20.92 -2.21 -9.73
CA LYS A 213 21.38 -3.28 -10.62
C LYS A 213 21.95 -2.70 -11.90
N ALA A 214 21.28 -1.71 -12.48
CA ALA A 214 21.78 -1.00 -13.65
C ALA A 214 23.12 -0.30 -13.34
N VAL A 215 23.18 0.42 -12.22
CA VAL A 215 24.42 1.08 -11.75
C VAL A 215 25.53 0.06 -11.45
N ARG A 216 25.21 -1.05 -10.78
CA ARG A 216 26.16 -2.13 -10.50
C ARG A 216 26.70 -2.77 -11.79
N LYS A 217 25.85 -2.93 -12.81
CA LYS A 217 26.20 -3.54 -14.10
C LYS A 217 27.11 -2.65 -14.93
N ALA A 218 26.85 -1.34 -14.97
CA ALA A 218 27.66 -0.37 -15.70
C ALA A 218 29.08 -0.22 -15.10
N GLY A 219 29.19 -0.38 -13.78
CA GLY A 219 30.47 -0.13 -13.10
C GLY A 219 30.71 1.37 -12.87
N PHE A 220 31.76 1.69 -12.13
CA PHE A 220 32.00 3.05 -11.67
C PHE A 220 32.31 3.99 -12.84
N ASP A 221 33.24 3.61 -13.72
CA ASP A 221 33.74 4.49 -14.76
C ASP A 221 32.65 4.91 -15.76
N GLU A 222 31.83 3.95 -16.21
CA GLU A 222 30.70 4.21 -17.11
C GLU A 222 29.65 5.09 -16.44
N TRP A 223 29.25 4.76 -15.22
CA TRP A 223 28.24 5.51 -14.48
C TRP A 223 28.70 6.95 -14.14
N ALA A 224 29.94 7.10 -13.67
CA ALA A 224 30.52 8.39 -13.32
C ALA A 224 30.67 9.27 -14.56
N ALA A 225 31.20 8.73 -15.66
CA ALA A 225 31.27 9.46 -16.94
C ALA A 225 29.87 9.90 -17.41
N PHE A 226 28.87 9.02 -17.28
CA PHE A 226 27.51 9.34 -17.68
C PHE A 226 26.89 10.46 -16.83
N ILE A 227 27.06 10.43 -15.51
CA ILE A 227 26.39 11.41 -14.65
C ILE A 227 27.08 12.78 -14.66
N ARG A 228 28.42 12.85 -14.76
CA ARG A 228 29.22 14.09 -14.67
C ARG A 228 28.69 15.24 -15.51
N ASP A 229 28.44 14.98 -16.80
CA ASP A 229 28.06 16.03 -17.74
C ASP A 229 26.61 16.47 -17.57
N ARG A 230 25.81 15.70 -16.84
CA ARG A 230 24.37 15.92 -16.62
C ARG A 230 24.08 16.74 -15.37
N LEU A 231 25.09 17.03 -14.54
CA LEU A 231 24.94 17.75 -13.28
C LEU A 231 25.28 19.24 -13.41
N ASP A 232 24.50 20.07 -12.72
CA ASP A 232 24.82 21.46 -12.42
C ASP A 232 25.51 21.53 -11.06
N VAL A 233 26.83 21.34 -11.08
CA VAL A 233 27.68 21.32 -9.88
C VAL A 233 27.59 22.64 -9.11
N GLY A 234 27.37 23.77 -9.80
CA GLY A 234 27.27 25.09 -9.16
C GLY A 234 26.03 25.24 -8.26
N LYS A 235 25.00 24.43 -8.47
CA LYS A 235 23.78 24.38 -7.63
C LYS A 235 23.80 23.24 -6.62
N MET A 236 24.82 22.40 -6.64
CA MET A 236 25.00 21.35 -5.63
C MET A 236 25.62 21.96 -4.37
N VAL A 237 25.30 21.38 -3.22
CA VAL A 237 25.80 21.82 -1.91
C VAL A 237 26.57 20.67 -1.30
N ASP A 238 27.75 20.97 -0.78
CA ASP A 238 28.51 20.06 0.06
C ASP A 238 27.82 19.94 1.42
N LEU A 239 27.45 18.72 1.80
CA LEU A 239 26.68 18.47 3.03
C LEU A 239 27.53 18.58 4.29
N ASP A 240 28.86 18.48 4.17
CA ASP A 240 29.78 18.57 5.30
C ASP A 240 30.02 20.04 5.67
N THR A 241 30.19 20.90 4.67
CA THR A 241 30.53 22.32 4.85
C THR A 241 29.35 23.28 4.66
N GLY A 242 28.25 22.84 4.05
CA GLY A 242 27.08 23.67 3.73
C GLY A 242 27.27 24.66 2.57
N LYS A 243 28.39 24.56 1.84
CA LYS A 243 28.80 25.50 0.77
C LYS A 243 28.56 24.96 -0.64
N PRO A 244 28.64 25.80 -1.69
CA PRO A 244 28.57 25.34 -3.08
C PRO A 244 29.59 24.25 -3.39
N MET A 245 29.16 23.19 -4.06
CA MET A 245 29.98 22.04 -4.42
C MET A 245 31.05 22.43 -5.46
N THR A 246 32.24 21.85 -5.34
CA THR A 246 33.30 21.96 -6.37
C THR A 246 33.39 20.68 -7.18
N ARG A 247 33.89 20.79 -8.43
CA ARG A 247 34.13 19.59 -9.28
C ARG A 247 35.13 18.63 -8.63
N ALA A 248 36.18 19.15 -8.00
CA ALA A 248 37.19 18.33 -7.33
C ALA A 248 36.60 17.52 -6.16
N LYS A 249 35.80 18.15 -5.29
CA LYS A 249 35.11 17.46 -4.20
C LYS A 249 34.06 16.48 -4.72
N LEU A 250 33.30 16.84 -5.77
CA LEU A 250 32.36 15.90 -6.40
C LEU A 250 33.05 14.63 -6.90
N GLU A 251 34.20 14.73 -7.57
CA GLU A 251 34.97 13.56 -8.01
C GLU A 251 35.47 12.70 -6.83
N GLN A 252 35.75 13.31 -5.67
CA GLN A 252 36.10 12.56 -4.46
C GLN A 252 34.89 11.82 -3.87
N LEU A 253 33.69 12.39 -3.98
CA LEU A 253 32.45 11.81 -3.42
C LEU A 253 31.81 10.75 -4.33
N LEU A 254 31.97 10.85 -5.65
CA LEU A 254 31.34 9.93 -6.61
C LEU A 254 31.63 8.44 -6.34
N PRO A 255 32.87 8.01 -5.99
CA PRO A 255 33.15 6.62 -5.63
C PRO A 255 32.32 6.11 -4.44
N ASP A 256 32.15 6.95 -3.41
CA ASP A 256 31.37 6.60 -2.22
C ASP A 256 29.88 6.53 -2.53
N ILE A 257 29.37 7.50 -3.28
CA ILE A 257 27.98 7.51 -3.72
C ILE A 257 27.69 6.29 -4.61
N PHE A 258 28.61 5.94 -5.52
CA PHE A 258 28.51 4.74 -6.33
C PHE A 258 28.45 3.47 -5.48
N ARG A 259 29.33 3.34 -4.48
CA ARG A 259 29.35 2.20 -3.54
C ARG A 259 28.04 2.10 -2.75
N GLN A 260 27.49 3.23 -2.31
CA GLN A 260 26.21 3.28 -1.62
C GLN A 260 25.06 2.86 -2.52
N ILE A 261 24.97 3.39 -3.75
CA ILE A 261 23.90 3.07 -4.70
C ILE A 261 23.98 1.60 -5.12
N ARG A 262 25.14 1.13 -5.59
CA ARG A 262 25.27 -0.24 -6.14
C ARG A 262 25.02 -1.33 -5.09
N SER A 263 25.15 -1.00 -3.81
CA SER A 263 25.00 -1.93 -2.68
C SER A 263 23.67 -1.76 -1.93
N GLU A 264 22.80 -0.85 -2.36
CA GLU A 264 21.61 -0.43 -1.58
C GLU A 264 21.95 -0.04 -0.12
N GLY A 265 23.10 0.60 0.09
CA GLY A 265 23.56 1.04 1.40
C GLY A 265 24.10 -0.08 2.31
N TRP A 266 24.32 -1.29 1.78
CA TRP A 266 24.98 -2.37 2.52
C TRP A 266 26.45 -2.10 2.81
N ASP A 267 27.09 -1.24 2.02
CA ASP A 267 28.46 -0.78 2.24
C ASP A 267 28.67 -0.10 3.60
N LYS A 268 27.63 0.53 4.16
CA LYS A 268 27.68 1.18 5.50
C LYS A 268 27.38 0.22 6.66
N ARG A 269 27.17 -1.08 6.41
CA ARG A 269 26.89 -2.08 7.46
C ARG A 269 28.19 -2.78 7.88
N ALA A 270 28.59 -2.61 9.14
CA ALA A 270 29.67 -3.39 9.73
C ALA A 270 29.20 -4.84 10.01
N PRO A 271 29.93 -5.88 9.56
CA PRO A 271 29.63 -7.26 9.94
C PRO A 271 29.64 -7.43 11.47
N GLY A 272 28.55 -7.97 12.03
CA GLY A 272 28.41 -8.18 13.48
C GLY A 272 28.14 -6.91 14.31
N GLY A 273 28.13 -5.72 13.70
CA GLY A 273 27.77 -4.48 14.37
C GLY A 273 26.26 -4.21 14.33
N GLN A 274 25.72 -3.61 15.39
CA GLN A 274 24.40 -2.97 15.33
C GLN A 274 24.40 -2.00 14.13
N PRO A 275 23.48 -2.14 13.16
CA PRO A 275 23.50 -1.27 11.99
C PRO A 275 23.34 0.17 12.48
N LYS A 276 24.36 1.02 12.22
CA LYS A 276 24.24 2.47 12.34
C LYS A 276 23.30 2.96 11.24
N VAL A 277 22.02 2.61 11.37
CA VAL A 277 20.98 3.08 10.46
C VAL A 277 20.91 4.59 10.66
N ALA A 278 21.33 5.36 9.66
CA ALA A 278 21.11 6.80 9.64
C ALA A 278 19.66 7.07 10.03
N SER A 279 19.45 7.98 10.99
CA SER A 279 18.12 8.28 11.51
C SER A 279 17.16 8.54 10.35
N LEU A 280 15.95 7.99 10.43
CA LEU A 280 14.94 8.17 9.37
C LEU A 280 14.74 9.66 9.04
N ALA A 281 14.88 10.51 10.06
CA ALA A 281 14.89 11.97 10.00
C ALA A 281 15.87 12.59 8.99
N ASN A 282 17.03 11.95 8.75
CA ASN A 282 18.11 12.51 7.94
C ASN A 282 18.23 11.83 6.56
N ARG A 283 17.58 10.68 6.35
CA ARG A 283 17.73 9.83 5.15
C ARG A 283 17.32 10.48 3.82
N ARG A 284 16.44 11.49 3.85
CA ARG A 284 15.84 12.08 2.64
C ARG A 284 16.61 13.27 2.05
N ALA A 285 17.62 13.79 2.76
CA ALA A 285 18.48 14.85 2.24
C ALA A 285 19.33 14.36 1.05
N ASP A 286 19.76 13.09 1.07
CA ASP A 286 20.61 12.45 0.07
C ASP A 286 19.99 12.44 -1.35
N ALA A 287 18.67 12.26 -1.47
CA ALA A 287 17.96 12.18 -2.77
C ALA A 287 17.87 13.53 -3.52
N ARG A 288 18.45 14.60 -2.95
CA ARG A 288 18.56 15.94 -3.52
C ARG A 288 20.03 16.37 -3.69
N PHE A 289 20.97 15.44 -3.52
CA PHE A 289 22.40 15.69 -3.66
C PHE A 289 22.75 16.03 -5.12
N PHE A 290 22.41 15.15 -6.06
CA PHE A 290 22.61 15.46 -7.47
C PHE A 290 21.64 16.56 -7.90
N VAL A 291 22.14 17.55 -8.63
CA VAL A 291 21.29 18.56 -9.26
C VAL A 291 21.52 18.44 -10.75
N PHE A 292 20.50 18.01 -11.49
CA PHE A 292 20.59 17.90 -12.93
C PHE A 292 20.50 19.28 -13.57
N ARG A 293 21.27 19.50 -14.64
CA ARG A 293 21.36 20.80 -15.32
C ARG A 293 20.06 21.26 -15.97
N ASP A 294 19.28 20.31 -16.49
CA ASP A 294 18.05 20.53 -17.23
C ASP A 294 17.15 19.27 -17.15
N ALA A 295 15.92 19.38 -17.66
CA ALA A 295 14.98 18.27 -17.64
C ALA A 295 15.44 17.08 -18.51
N ASP A 296 16.08 17.35 -19.65
CA ASP A 296 16.52 16.32 -20.59
C ASP A 296 17.64 15.46 -19.96
N ALA A 297 18.60 16.07 -19.27
CA ALA A 297 19.65 15.40 -18.51
C ALA A 297 19.09 14.52 -17.38
N TRP A 298 18.06 15.01 -16.67
CA TRP A 298 17.36 14.20 -15.66
C TRP A 298 16.64 13.00 -16.31
N MET A 299 15.95 13.22 -17.43
CA MET A 299 15.21 12.16 -18.12
C MET A 299 16.14 11.08 -18.70
N GLU A 300 17.26 11.48 -19.30
CA GLU A 300 18.29 10.56 -19.80
C GLU A 300 18.88 9.71 -18.67
N TYR A 301 19.14 10.32 -17.51
CA TYR A 301 19.59 9.58 -16.33
C TYR A 301 18.53 8.64 -15.79
N ALA A 302 17.28 9.10 -15.70
CA ALA A 302 16.17 8.28 -15.24
C ALA A 302 15.93 7.06 -16.16
N GLU A 303 16.15 7.21 -17.47
CA GLU A 303 16.04 6.11 -18.44
C GLU A 303 17.19 5.09 -18.33
N ALA A 304 18.43 5.57 -18.14
CA ALA A 304 19.61 4.68 -18.05
C ALA A 304 19.77 4.02 -16.67
N TYR A 305 19.54 4.78 -15.60
CA TYR A 305 19.89 4.41 -14.23
C TYR A 305 18.79 4.68 -13.20
N GLY A 306 17.62 5.15 -13.61
CA GLY A 306 16.48 5.40 -12.73
C GLY A 306 15.49 4.24 -12.64
N GLN A 307 14.51 4.38 -11.74
CA GLN A 307 13.41 3.43 -11.60
C GLN A 307 12.13 4.00 -12.24
N GLY A 308 11.83 3.55 -13.46
CA GLY A 308 10.59 3.89 -14.16
C GLY A 308 10.61 5.26 -14.85
N THR A 309 9.43 5.82 -15.07
CA THR A 309 9.20 7.12 -15.73
C THR A 309 9.19 8.29 -14.73
N ALA A 310 9.12 9.54 -15.21
CA ALA A 310 8.91 10.71 -14.34
C ALA A 310 7.68 10.56 -13.42
N TYR A 311 6.57 10.03 -13.94
CA TYR A 311 5.37 9.77 -13.14
C TYR A 311 5.61 8.70 -12.07
N ASP A 312 6.44 7.68 -12.37
CA ASP A 312 6.82 6.65 -11.39
C ASP A 312 7.65 7.23 -10.25
N ALA A 313 8.62 8.08 -10.59
CA ALA A 313 9.44 8.77 -9.61
C ALA A 313 8.59 9.67 -8.70
N MET A 314 7.59 10.37 -9.26
CA MET A 314 6.63 11.18 -8.51
C MET A 314 5.80 10.34 -7.54
N MET A 315 5.14 9.29 -8.02
CA MET A 315 4.29 8.43 -7.18
C MET A 315 5.12 7.68 -6.12
N GLY A 316 6.30 7.20 -6.47
CA GLY A 316 7.24 6.57 -5.54
C GLY A 316 7.72 7.55 -4.46
N HIS A 317 7.95 8.81 -4.80
CA HIS A 317 8.29 9.86 -3.83
C HIS A 317 7.14 10.12 -2.84
N ILE A 318 5.88 10.20 -3.32
CA ILE A 318 4.71 10.36 -2.45
C ILE A 318 4.60 9.20 -1.47
N GLU A 319 4.69 7.95 -1.94
CA GLU A 319 4.60 6.77 -1.07
C GLU A 319 5.73 6.71 -0.04
N GLY A 320 6.96 7.01 -0.48
CA GLY A 320 8.12 7.05 0.38
C GLY A 320 7.98 8.12 1.47
N MET A 321 7.63 9.35 1.09
CA MET A 321 7.41 10.44 2.04
C MET A 321 6.26 10.15 2.98
N ALA A 322 5.14 9.64 2.49
CA ALA A 322 3.97 9.31 3.31
C ALA A 322 4.31 8.25 4.37
N ARG A 323 5.09 7.23 4.00
CA ARG A 323 5.53 6.18 4.92
C ARG A 323 6.42 6.74 6.02
N ASP A 324 7.37 7.60 5.66
CA ASP A 324 8.31 8.18 6.62
C ASP A 324 7.62 9.19 7.53
N ILE A 325 6.77 10.07 6.98
CA ILE A 325 5.94 11.02 7.73
C ILE A 325 5.08 10.26 8.75
N ALA A 326 4.39 9.21 8.33
CA ALA A 326 3.54 8.43 9.23
C ALA A 326 4.33 7.76 10.36
N ALA A 327 5.51 7.21 10.08
CA ALA A 327 6.38 6.66 11.11
C ALA A 327 6.84 7.75 12.10
N LEU A 328 7.25 8.93 11.61
CA LEU A 328 7.71 10.03 12.45
C LEU A 328 6.58 10.67 13.28
N GLU A 329 5.36 10.77 12.73
CA GLU A 329 4.21 11.33 13.42
C GLU A 329 3.63 10.39 14.50
N ILE A 330 3.66 9.08 14.27
CA ILE A 330 3.11 8.07 15.18
C ILE A 330 4.17 7.56 16.18
N LEU A 331 5.40 7.32 15.75
CA LEU A 331 6.46 6.72 16.58
C LEU A 331 7.56 7.73 16.96
N GLY A 332 7.53 8.95 16.42
CA GLY A 332 8.47 10.01 16.76
C GLY A 332 9.76 9.96 15.96
N PRO A 333 10.71 10.87 16.23
CA PRO A 333 11.90 11.07 15.40
C PRO A 333 12.83 9.86 15.27
N ASN A 334 12.81 8.94 16.24
CA ASN A 334 13.51 7.68 16.20
C ASN A 334 12.54 6.51 16.42
N PRO A 335 11.89 6.01 15.35
CA PRO A 335 10.89 4.94 15.46
C PRO A 335 11.43 3.68 16.15
N ASN A 336 12.64 3.23 15.83
CA ASN A 336 13.23 2.02 16.44
C ASN A 336 13.38 2.14 17.96
N ALA A 337 13.85 3.29 18.44
CA ALA A 337 14.00 3.53 19.88
C ALA A 337 12.64 3.62 20.59
N THR A 338 11.62 4.19 19.94
CA THR A 338 10.25 4.22 20.47
C THR A 338 9.62 2.83 20.50
N ILE A 339 9.88 2.00 19.49
CA ILE A 339 9.40 0.62 19.41
C ILE A 339 9.97 -0.23 20.55
N ASN A 340 11.28 -0.16 20.78
CA ASN A 340 11.90 -0.89 21.89
C ASN A 340 11.34 -0.43 23.24
N TRP A 341 11.25 0.89 23.45
CA TRP A 341 10.62 1.45 24.65
C TRP A 341 9.16 1.00 24.81
N LEU A 342 8.37 0.94 23.74
CA LEU A 342 6.99 0.48 23.75
C LEU A 342 6.90 -0.99 24.18
N LYS A 343 7.73 -1.87 23.58
CA LYS A 343 7.80 -3.30 23.94
C LYS A 343 8.20 -3.48 25.41
N GLU A 344 9.24 -2.79 25.86
CA GLU A 344 9.71 -2.81 27.24
C GLU A 344 8.64 -2.29 28.21
N THR A 345 7.89 -1.25 27.84
CA THR A 345 6.81 -0.69 28.67
C THR A 345 5.68 -1.72 28.87
N ILE A 346 5.25 -2.39 27.79
CA ILE A 346 4.22 -3.43 27.85
C ILE A 346 4.72 -4.63 28.67
N LEU A 347 5.95 -5.09 28.41
CA LEU A 347 6.55 -6.22 29.13
C LEU A 347 6.73 -5.92 30.62
N ALA A 348 7.28 -4.75 30.97
CA ALA A 348 7.45 -4.33 32.35
C ALA A 348 6.11 -4.16 33.08
N SER A 349 5.06 -3.72 32.38
CA SER A 349 3.72 -3.69 32.96
C SER A 349 3.20 -5.10 33.24
N ALA A 350 3.42 -6.06 32.33
CA ALA A 350 3.00 -7.44 32.51
C ALA A 350 3.78 -8.17 33.61
N GLN A 351 5.07 -7.86 33.79
CA GLN A 351 5.89 -8.45 34.86
C GLN A 351 5.51 -7.96 36.27
N ARG A 352 4.83 -6.83 36.38
CA ARG A 352 4.32 -6.30 37.66
C ARG A 352 2.99 -6.93 38.08
N ASP A 353 2.38 -7.72 37.19
CA ASP A 353 1.18 -8.49 37.52
C ASP A 353 1.54 -9.58 38.54
N MET A 354 0.90 -9.53 39.71
CA MET A 354 1.19 -10.45 40.83
C MET A 354 0.35 -11.73 40.78
N ASP A 355 -0.51 -11.92 39.76
CA ASP A 355 -1.32 -13.13 39.58
C ASP A 355 -0.43 -14.35 39.18
N PRO A 356 -0.33 -15.39 40.04
CA PRO A 356 0.49 -16.58 39.78
C PRO A 356 0.08 -17.40 38.53
N GLY A 357 -1.15 -17.22 38.04
CA GLY A 357 -1.67 -17.90 36.84
C GLY A 357 -1.62 -17.04 35.56
N SER A 358 -1.10 -15.82 35.64
CA SER A 358 -1.17 -14.85 34.55
C SER A 358 -0.37 -15.30 33.33
N LYS A 359 -1.04 -15.36 32.17
CA LYS A 359 -0.37 -15.46 30.86
C LYS A 359 0.10 -14.09 30.34
N GLY A 360 0.07 -13.05 31.19
CA GLY A 360 0.37 -11.66 30.84
C GLY A 360 1.75 -11.49 30.21
N VAL A 361 2.79 -12.05 30.84
CA VAL A 361 4.18 -11.97 30.33
C VAL A 361 4.31 -12.60 28.95
N LYS A 362 3.83 -13.84 28.76
CA LYS A 362 3.87 -14.51 27.45
C LYS A 362 3.06 -13.76 26.39
N ARG A 363 1.91 -13.16 26.76
CA ARG A 363 1.14 -12.31 25.84
C ARG A 363 1.89 -11.02 25.47
N ALA A 364 2.63 -10.43 26.41
CA ALA A 364 3.48 -9.26 26.18
C ALA A 364 4.66 -9.59 25.25
N GLU A 365 5.32 -10.73 25.46
CA GLU A 365 6.38 -11.22 24.56
C GLU A 365 5.87 -11.44 23.14
N ASN A 366 4.75 -12.17 22.99
CA ASN A 366 4.11 -12.38 21.68
C ASN A 366 3.69 -11.05 21.02
N ALA A 367 3.23 -10.07 21.80
CA ALA A 367 2.92 -8.75 21.27
C ALA A 367 4.18 -8.00 20.81
N GLY A 368 5.30 -8.16 21.52
CA GLY A 368 6.60 -7.66 21.13
C GLY A 368 7.08 -8.25 19.81
N GLU A 369 6.99 -9.58 19.64
CA GLU A 369 7.27 -10.27 18.38
C GLU A 369 6.38 -9.74 17.26
N LYS A 370 5.08 -9.57 17.53
CA LYS A 370 4.14 -9.06 16.54
C LYS A 370 4.45 -7.62 16.12
N ILE A 371 4.88 -6.76 17.04
CA ILE A 371 5.35 -5.41 16.74
C ILE A 371 6.57 -5.47 15.81
N ASP A 372 7.52 -6.37 16.07
CA ASP A 372 8.71 -6.51 15.23
C ASP A 372 8.35 -7.00 13.82
N GLU A 373 7.45 -7.98 13.67
CA GLU A 373 6.93 -8.42 12.37
C GLU A 373 6.29 -7.28 11.58
N LEU A 374 5.40 -6.51 12.24
CA LEU A 374 4.69 -5.40 11.63
C LEU A 374 5.64 -4.28 11.21
N TRP A 375 6.63 -3.95 12.06
CA TRP A 375 7.63 -2.94 11.76
C TRP A 375 8.58 -3.36 10.65
N GLN A 376 9.02 -4.62 10.63
CA GLN A 376 9.88 -5.14 9.56
C GLN A 376 9.15 -5.15 8.20
N GLU A 377 7.86 -5.48 8.18
CA GLU A 377 7.04 -5.37 6.97
C GLU A 377 6.84 -3.91 6.54
N TYR A 378 6.54 -3.01 7.49
CA TYR A 378 6.29 -1.60 7.20
C TYR A 378 7.56 -0.88 6.72
N SER A 379 8.69 -1.12 7.37
CA SER A 379 9.99 -0.53 7.03
C SER A 379 10.63 -1.15 5.79
N GLY A 380 10.12 -2.29 5.32
CA GLY A 380 10.64 -3.05 4.18
C GLY A 380 11.84 -3.94 4.50
N ALA A 381 12.18 -4.13 5.78
CA ALA A 381 13.25 -5.03 6.19
C ALA A 381 12.98 -6.49 5.78
N ASN A 382 11.72 -6.91 5.72
CA ASN A 382 11.31 -8.26 5.28
C ASN A 382 11.24 -8.42 3.75
N TRP A 383 11.59 -7.40 2.97
CA TRP A 383 11.45 -7.45 1.51
C TRP A 383 12.64 -8.09 0.80
N GLY A 384 13.79 -8.23 1.47
CA GLY A 384 14.97 -8.90 0.94
C GLY A 384 14.73 -10.39 0.68
N ALA A 385 15.06 -10.85 -0.52
CA ALA A 385 15.00 -12.27 -0.87
C ALA A 385 16.26 -12.99 -0.39
N ARG A 386 16.13 -14.17 0.23
CA ARG A 386 17.28 -15.02 0.57
C ARG A 386 18.02 -15.53 -0.66
N ASN A 387 17.25 -15.83 -1.71
CA ASN A 387 17.76 -16.12 -3.05
C ASN A 387 16.93 -15.30 -4.06
N GLU A 388 17.58 -14.31 -4.66
CA GLU A 388 16.93 -13.37 -5.56
C GLU A 388 16.47 -14.01 -6.87
N ALA A 389 17.26 -14.93 -7.45
CA ALA A 389 16.91 -15.60 -8.69
C ALA A 389 15.69 -16.52 -8.50
N LEU A 390 15.64 -17.26 -7.39
CA LEU A 390 14.49 -18.09 -7.05
C LEU A 390 13.25 -17.23 -6.81
N ALA A 391 13.37 -16.17 -6.02
CA ALA A 391 12.27 -15.25 -5.76
C ALA A 391 11.74 -14.60 -7.05
N LEU A 392 12.63 -14.16 -7.94
CA LEU A 392 12.27 -13.58 -9.24
C LEU A 392 11.60 -14.59 -10.17
N GLY A 393 12.10 -15.83 -10.23
CA GLY A 393 11.50 -16.88 -11.05
C GLY A 393 10.06 -17.19 -10.61
N PHE A 394 9.85 -17.36 -9.30
CA PHE A 394 8.53 -17.63 -8.74
C PHE A 394 7.58 -16.44 -8.84
N SER A 395 8.05 -15.21 -8.64
CA SER A 395 7.21 -14.02 -8.80
C SER A 395 6.80 -13.79 -10.25
N THR A 396 7.71 -14.02 -11.22
CA THR A 396 7.39 -13.99 -12.65
C THR A 396 6.37 -15.06 -13.00
N TYR A 397 6.51 -16.28 -12.48
CA TYR A 397 5.50 -17.33 -12.63
C TYR A 397 4.15 -16.90 -12.04
N ARG A 398 4.12 -16.37 -10.81
CA ARG A 398 2.88 -15.90 -10.17
C ARG A 398 2.21 -14.79 -10.98
N ALA A 399 2.99 -13.82 -11.48
CA ALA A 399 2.46 -12.76 -12.35
C ALA A 399 1.89 -13.34 -13.66
N PHE A 400 2.58 -14.30 -14.27
CA PHE A 400 2.07 -15.02 -15.43
C PHE A 400 0.77 -15.77 -15.11
N ALA A 401 0.73 -16.54 -14.02
CA ALA A 401 -0.46 -17.24 -13.55
C ALA A 401 -1.63 -16.29 -13.27
N THR A 402 -1.39 -15.10 -12.71
CA THR A 402 -2.42 -14.05 -12.59
C THR A 402 -2.97 -13.68 -13.96
N SER A 403 -2.10 -13.44 -14.93
CA SER A 403 -2.50 -13.01 -16.28
C SER A 403 -3.26 -14.08 -17.07
N THR A 404 -3.06 -15.36 -16.75
CA THR A 404 -3.74 -16.47 -17.42
C THR A 404 -4.96 -16.99 -16.66
N LYS A 405 -5.05 -16.80 -15.34
CA LYS A 405 -6.10 -17.37 -14.48
C LYS A 405 -7.15 -16.36 -13.97
N LEU A 406 -6.83 -15.06 -13.91
CA LEU A 406 -7.73 -14.03 -13.33
C LEU A 406 -8.53 -13.18 -14.33
N GLY A 407 -8.55 -13.51 -15.63
CA GLY A 407 -9.33 -12.75 -16.63
C GLY A 407 -10.84 -12.73 -16.39
N SER A 408 -11.38 -13.72 -15.67
CA SER A 408 -12.80 -13.78 -15.27
C SER A 408 -13.02 -13.53 -13.77
N ALA A 409 -12.00 -13.07 -13.03
CA ALA A 409 -12.07 -12.89 -11.58
C ALA A 409 -13.11 -11.84 -11.16
N PHE A 410 -13.38 -10.84 -12.02
CA PHE A 410 -14.44 -9.86 -11.80
C PHE A 410 -15.80 -10.49 -11.48
N LEU A 411 -16.19 -11.57 -12.18
CA LEU A 411 -17.46 -12.27 -11.92
C LEU A 411 -17.53 -12.88 -10.51
N SER A 412 -16.38 -13.19 -9.92
CA SER A 412 -16.29 -13.73 -8.56
C SER A 412 -16.25 -12.63 -7.50
N ALA A 413 -15.91 -11.39 -7.88
CA ALA A 413 -15.79 -10.26 -6.96
C ALA A 413 -17.13 -9.61 -6.60
N MET A 414 -18.26 -10.15 -7.06
CA MET A 414 -19.60 -9.63 -6.74
C MET A 414 -19.89 -9.61 -5.23
N SER A 415 -19.18 -10.42 -4.44
CA SER A 415 -19.19 -10.39 -2.98
C SER A 415 -18.79 -9.02 -2.38
N ASP A 416 -18.06 -8.18 -3.11
CA ASP A 416 -17.69 -6.82 -2.66
C ASP A 416 -18.94 -5.96 -2.40
N PHE A 417 -20.04 -6.18 -3.13
CA PHE A 417 -21.32 -5.52 -2.84
C PHE A 417 -21.90 -5.95 -1.51
N ALA A 418 -21.74 -7.23 -1.12
CA ALA A 418 -22.19 -7.72 0.18
C ALA A 418 -21.34 -7.15 1.31
N PHE A 419 -20.00 -7.12 1.17
CA PHE A 419 -19.11 -6.51 2.15
C PHE A 419 -19.42 -5.02 2.34
N SER A 420 -19.61 -4.29 1.25
CA SER A 420 -20.00 -2.89 1.29
C SER A 420 -21.37 -2.68 1.93
N ARG A 421 -22.38 -3.47 1.55
CA ARG A 421 -23.71 -3.42 2.15
C ARG A 421 -23.66 -3.66 3.66
N SER A 422 -22.99 -4.72 4.11
CA SER A 422 -22.85 -5.05 5.53
C SER A 422 -22.08 -3.97 6.29
N SER A 423 -21.01 -3.42 5.71
CA SER A 423 -20.26 -2.32 6.31
C SER A 423 -21.11 -1.05 6.44
N ARG A 424 -21.88 -0.71 5.39
CA ARG A 424 -22.80 0.43 5.40
C ARG A 424 -23.94 0.24 6.40
N ALA A 425 -24.52 -0.96 6.48
CA ALA A 425 -25.59 -1.28 7.42
C ALA A 425 -25.11 -1.17 8.88
N PHE A 426 -23.91 -1.69 9.16
CA PHE A 426 -23.28 -1.53 10.47
C PHE A 426 -23.06 -0.06 10.83
N ASN A 427 -22.61 0.73 9.86
CA ASN A 427 -22.30 2.14 10.06
C ASN A 427 -23.52 3.05 9.85
N GLY A 428 -24.75 2.53 9.75
CA GLY A 428 -25.96 3.35 9.56
C GLY A 428 -26.01 4.15 8.25
N LEU A 429 -25.18 3.81 7.27
CA LEU A 429 -25.07 4.52 5.99
C LEU A 429 -26.18 4.09 5.01
N SER A 430 -26.55 4.99 4.09
CA SER A 430 -27.57 4.72 3.09
C SER A 430 -27.19 3.53 2.21
N GLN A 431 -28.12 2.62 1.91
CA GLN A 431 -27.89 1.56 0.91
C GLN A 431 -28.33 1.99 -0.48
N ALA A 432 -29.27 2.94 -0.57
CA ALA A 432 -29.92 3.33 -1.81
C ALA A 432 -28.98 4.02 -2.79
N THR A 433 -27.98 4.74 -2.28
CA THR A 433 -27.01 5.48 -3.10
C THR A 433 -25.90 4.59 -3.66
N MET A 434 -25.71 3.37 -3.14
CA MET A 434 -24.58 2.51 -3.49
C MET A 434 -24.55 2.15 -4.98
N LEU A 435 -25.63 1.56 -5.52
CA LEU A 435 -25.66 1.10 -6.90
C LEU A 435 -25.67 2.26 -7.92
N PRO A 436 -26.49 3.32 -7.75
CA PRO A 436 -26.43 4.47 -8.66
C PRO A 436 -25.06 5.16 -8.70
N GLN A 437 -24.42 5.37 -7.55
CA GLN A 437 -23.07 5.96 -7.50
C GLN A 437 -22.03 5.01 -8.10
N TYR A 438 -22.14 3.70 -7.83
CA TYR A 438 -21.28 2.69 -8.44
C TYR A 438 -21.36 2.74 -9.96
N LEU A 439 -22.57 2.71 -10.54
CA LEU A 439 -22.74 2.76 -11.99
C LEU A 439 -22.17 4.05 -12.57
N LYS A 440 -22.44 5.20 -11.94
CA LYS A 440 -21.90 6.50 -12.36
C LYS A 440 -20.37 6.51 -12.38
N LEU A 441 -19.72 6.01 -11.34
CA LEU A 441 -18.27 6.00 -11.21
C LEU A 441 -17.60 4.85 -11.96
N PHE A 442 -18.33 3.79 -12.31
CA PHE A 442 -17.79 2.64 -13.04
C PHE A 442 -17.70 2.90 -14.54
N VAL A 443 -18.74 3.51 -15.12
CA VAL A 443 -18.90 3.72 -16.57
C VAL A 443 -17.70 4.48 -17.19
N PRO A 444 -17.17 4.02 -18.34
CA PRO A 444 -16.15 4.74 -19.09
C PRO A 444 -16.62 6.17 -19.43
N GLY A 445 -15.76 7.17 -19.21
CA GLY A 445 -16.06 8.57 -19.51
C GLY A 445 -16.52 9.43 -18.32
N SER A 446 -16.82 8.85 -17.16
CA SER A 446 -17.13 9.60 -15.92
C SER A 446 -15.89 10.18 -15.22
N ILE A 447 -14.89 10.61 -15.99
CA ILE A 447 -13.56 10.99 -15.49
C ILE A 447 -13.66 12.11 -14.45
N GLU A 448 -14.48 13.13 -14.68
CA GLU A 448 -14.63 14.23 -13.72
C GLU A 448 -15.31 13.81 -12.40
N ASP A 449 -16.16 12.77 -12.40
CA ASP A 449 -16.71 12.23 -11.16
C ASP A 449 -15.68 11.38 -10.40
N GLN A 450 -14.78 10.70 -11.11
CA GLN A 450 -13.68 9.96 -10.51
C GLN A 450 -12.64 10.92 -9.92
N LYS A 451 -12.31 11.98 -10.65
CA LYS A 451 -11.44 13.07 -10.17
C LYS A 451 -12.04 13.75 -8.96
N LEU A 452 -13.37 13.93 -8.91
CA LEU A 452 -14.05 14.40 -7.70
C LEU A 452 -13.76 13.49 -6.50
N ALA A 453 -13.89 12.17 -6.63
CA ALA A 453 -13.56 11.23 -5.55
C ALA A 453 -12.11 11.41 -5.05
N VAL A 454 -11.16 11.63 -5.96
CA VAL A 454 -9.75 11.91 -5.62
C VAL A 454 -9.57 13.25 -4.92
N ARG A 455 -10.19 14.32 -5.43
CA ARG A 455 -10.20 15.65 -4.78
C ARG A 455 -10.84 15.63 -3.40
N LEU A 456 -11.77 14.71 -3.16
CA LEU A 456 -12.38 14.46 -1.87
C LEU A 456 -11.49 13.66 -0.91
N GLY A 457 -10.28 13.28 -1.31
CA GLY A 457 -9.33 12.58 -0.44
C GLY A 457 -9.50 11.07 -0.46
N LEU A 458 -10.17 10.52 -1.46
CA LEU A 458 -10.18 9.08 -1.66
C LEU A 458 -9.01 8.70 -2.56
N ILE A 459 -8.29 7.67 -2.18
CA ILE A 459 -7.07 7.26 -2.89
C ILE A 459 -7.46 6.68 -4.26
N ALA A 460 -6.71 7.04 -5.30
CA ALA A 460 -6.79 6.44 -6.63
C ALA A 460 -5.64 5.43 -6.82
N GLU A 461 -5.73 4.27 -6.17
CA GLU A 461 -4.73 3.22 -6.29
C GLU A 461 -4.56 2.70 -7.72
N GLU A 462 -5.66 2.62 -8.50
CA GLU A 462 -5.60 2.21 -9.91
C GLU A 462 -4.74 3.17 -10.76
N TRP A 463 -4.77 4.47 -10.45
CA TRP A 463 -4.01 5.49 -11.18
C TRP A 463 -2.55 5.56 -10.71
N SER A 464 -2.29 5.36 -9.41
CA SER A 464 -0.94 5.43 -8.84
C SER A 464 -0.12 4.13 -8.98
N SER A 465 -0.75 2.96 -9.16
CA SER A 465 -0.09 1.65 -9.10
C SER A 465 0.86 1.37 -10.28
N ARG A 466 2.15 1.72 -10.11
CA ARG A 466 3.26 1.27 -10.99
C ARG A 466 4.50 0.81 -10.22
N THR A 467 4.74 1.28 -9.00
CA THR A 467 5.96 0.94 -8.25
C THR A 467 5.86 -0.42 -7.57
N ALA A 468 6.98 -1.13 -7.42
CA ALA A 468 7.12 -2.44 -6.75
C ALA A 468 6.33 -2.50 -5.42
N ALA A 469 6.39 -1.42 -4.65
CA ALA A 469 5.72 -1.26 -3.37
C ALA A 469 4.18 -1.17 -3.41
N GLN A 470 3.57 -0.97 -4.57
CA GLN A 470 2.14 -0.64 -4.69
C GLN A 470 1.26 -1.77 -5.28
N SER A 471 1.83 -2.87 -5.79
CA SER A 471 1.02 -3.91 -6.44
C SER A 471 0.26 -4.78 -5.42
N ARG A 472 -1.01 -4.40 -5.18
CA ARG A 472 -1.93 -5.09 -4.26
C ARG A 472 -2.15 -6.56 -4.60
N TYR A 473 -2.21 -6.91 -5.88
CA TYR A 473 -2.55 -8.27 -6.34
C TYR A 473 -1.36 -9.22 -6.39
N LEU A 474 -0.15 -8.68 -6.53
CA LEU A 474 1.07 -9.48 -6.59
C LEU A 474 1.70 -9.63 -5.20
N THR A 475 1.41 -8.72 -4.26
CA THR A 475 1.97 -8.73 -2.89
C THR A 475 3.51 -8.82 -2.89
N GLU A 476 4.12 -8.37 -4.00
CA GLU A 476 5.51 -8.65 -4.38
C GLU A 476 6.14 -7.46 -5.07
N GLU A 477 7.36 -7.15 -4.63
CA GLU A 477 8.17 -6.06 -5.18
C GLU A 477 9.14 -6.53 -6.26
N LEU A 478 9.70 -7.73 -6.09
CA LEU A 478 10.65 -8.36 -7.01
C LEU A 478 9.87 -9.12 -8.09
N THR A 479 9.42 -8.46 -9.15
CA THR A 479 8.81 -9.12 -10.31
C THR A 479 9.44 -8.58 -11.60
N GLY A 480 9.67 -9.43 -12.60
CA GLY A 480 10.08 -8.98 -13.93
C GLY A 480 9.10 -7.91 -14.47
N GLY A 481 9.62 -6.80 -14.98
CA GLY A 481 8.80 -5.64 -15.36
C GLY A 481 7.73 -5.96 -16.41
N PHE A 482 8.01 -6.89 -17.34
CA PHE A 482 7.06 -7.33 -18.35
C PHE A 482 5.92 -8.19 -17.78
N SER A 483 6.23 -9.25 -17.04
CA SER A 483 5.21 -10.17 -16.47
C SER A 483 4.27 -9.43 -15.53
N ARG A 484 4.80 -8.46 -14.78
CA ARG A 484 3.98 -7.56 -13.95
C ARG A 484 3.03 -6.70 -14.78
N ARG A 485 3.53 -5.99 -15.81
CA ARG A 485 2.68 -5.15 -16.68
C ARG A 485 1.59 -5.96 -17.36
N LEU A 486 1.90 -7.18 -17.77
CA LEU A 486 0.94 -8.12 -18.35
C LEU A 486 -0.16 -8.49 -17.34
N ALA A 487 0.21 -8.88 -16.12
CA ALA A 487 -0.73 -9.19 -15.06
C ALA A 487 -1.66 -8.00 -14.75
N GLU A 488 -1.09 -6.81 -14.56
CA GLU A 488 -1.84 -5.57 -14.34
C GLU A 488 -2.78 -5.23 -15.51
N GLY A 489 -2.31 -5.40 -16.75
CA GLY A 489 -3.11 -5.21 -17.96
C GLY A 489 -4.33 -6.13 -18.00
N VAL A 490 -4.16 -7.42 -17.72
CA VAL A 490 -5.27 -8.38 -17.67
C VAL A 490 -6.26 -8.05 -16.55
N LEU A 491 -5.79 -7.64 -15.36
CA LEU A 491 -6.67 -7.27 -14.26
C LEU A 491 -7.48 -5.99 -14.52
N ARG A 492 -6.94 -5.07 -15.32
CA ARG A 492 -7.68 -3.88 -15.80
C ARG A 492 -8.68 -4.26 -16.87
N LEU A 493 -8.27 -5.06 -17.85
CA LEU A 493 -9.13 -5.55 -18.93
C LEU A 493 -10.28 -6.43 -18.41
N SER A 494 -10.07 -7.18 -17.33
CA SER A 494 -11.12 -7.98 -16.68
C SER A 494 -12.14 -7.13 -15.94
N LEU A 495 -11.88 -5.82 -15.78
CA LEU A 495 -12.63 -4.86 -14.98
C LEU A 495 -12.50 -5.06 -13.46
N LEU A 496 -11.65 -5.98 -13.00
CA LEU A 496 -11.49 -6.22 -11.56
C LEU A 496 -10.89 -5.01 -10.85
N SER A 497 -9.79 -4.44 -11.39
CA SER A 497 -9.15 -3.26 -10.77
C SER A 497 -10.12 -2.08 -10.70
N ARG A 498 -10.88 -1.87 -11.78
CA ARG A 498 -11.90 -0.83 -11.89
C ARG A 498 -13.03 -1.03 -10.87
N HIS A 499 -13.56 -2.25 -10.77
CA HIS A 499 -14.60 -2.60 -9.79
C HIS A 499 -14.16 -2.30 -8.36
N THR A 500 -12.97 -2.78 -7.96
CA THR A 500 -12.42 -2.56 -6.62
C THR A 500 -12.21 -1.07 -6.35
N GLN A 501 -11.64 -0.31 -7.30
CA GLN A 501 -11.42 1.13 -7.16
C GLN A 501 -12.74 1.90 -7.02
N THR A 502 -13.72 1.61 -7.88
CA THR A 502 -15.04 2.24 -7.82
C THR A 502 -15.74 1.95 -6.50
N MET A 503 -15.71 0.72 -6.01
CA MET A 503 -16.32 0.38 -4.71
C MET A 503 -15.68 1.15 -3.55
N ARG A 504 -14.36 1.37 -3.57
CA ARG A 504 -13.68 2.21 -2.56
C ARG A 504 -14.17 3.65 -2.61
N TRP A 505 -14.25 4.22 -3.81
CA TRP A 505 -14.76 5.58 -3.98
C TRP A 505 -16.21 5.73 -3.53
N VAL A 506 -17.10 4.81 -3.91
CA VAL A 506 -18.53 4.85 -3.51
C VAL A 506 -18.70 4.80 -1.99
N ASN A 507 -17.93 3.96 -1.28
CA ASN A 507 -18.02 3.88 0.18
C ASN A 507 -17.43 5.13 0.86
N GLY A 508 -16.27 5.61 0.39
CA GLY A 508 -15.65 6.81 0.95
C GLY A 508 -16.46 8.08 0.70
N MET A 509 -17.08 8.21 -0.49
CA MET A 509 -17.94 9.35 -0.81
C MET A 509 -19.22 9.33 0.02
N GLU A 510 -19.80 8.17 0.31
CA GLU A 510 -20.95 8.07 1.21
C GLU A 510 -20.60 8.56 2.62
N TRP A 511 -19.47 8.12 3.18
CA TRP A 511 -19.01 8.59 4.48
C TRP A 511 -18.84 10.11 4.53
N LEU A 512 -18.15 10.68 3.54
CA LEU A 512 -17.98 12.13 3.43
C LEU A 512 -19.32 12.84 3.28
N SER A 513 -20.25 12.28 2.52
CA SER A 513 -21.59 12.83 2.35
C SER A 513 -22.36 12.87 3.69
N GLN A 514 -22.33 11.78 4.46
CA GLN A 514 -22.98 11.73 5.78
C GLN A 514 -22.37 12.74 6.76
N PHE A 515 -21.04 12.87 6.82
CA PHE A 515 -20.40 13.89 7.65
C PHE A 515 -20.67 15.32 7.17
N THR A 516 -20.77 15.53 5.86
CA THR A 516 -21.11 16.84 5.29
C THR A 516 -22.52 17.25 5.70
N VAL A 517 -23.51 16.36 5.58
CA VAL A 517 -24.88 16.61 6.03
C VAL A 517 -24.95 16.78 7.56
N ALA A 518 -24.15 16.02 8.30
CA ALA A 518 -24.12 16.09 9.76
C ALA A 518 -23.37 17.31 10.31
N ALA A 519 -22.67 18.09 9.48
CA ALA A 519 -21.87 19.24 9.91
C ALA A 519 -22.71 20.36 10.57
N GLU A 520 -24.01 20.42 10.28
CA GLU A 520 -24.94 21.34 10.94
C GLU A 520 -25.21 20.97 12.41
N ARG A 521 -24.85 19.74 12.83
CA ARG A 521 -25.14 19.20 14.17
C ARG A 521 -23.92 19.28 15.08
N THR A 522 -24.18 19.57 16.36
CA THR A 522 -23.18 19.41 17.42
C THR A 522 -22.90 17.92 17.67
N PHE A 523 -21.77 17.61 18.32
CA PHE A 523 -21.32 16.23 18.54
C PHE A 523 -22.35 15.36 19.28
N ASP A 524 -23.01 15.93 20.29
CA ASP A 524 -24.03 15.21 21.07
C ASP A 524 -25.29 14.88 20.25
N ASN A 525 -25.59 15.71 19.24
CA ASN A 525 -26.72 15.56 18.34
C ASN A 525 -26.37 14.77 17.06
N LEU A 526 -25.15 14.23 16.96
CA LEU A 526 -24.80 13.32 15.89
C LEU A 526 -25.56 11.99 16.04
N PRO A 527 -25.96 11.38 14.92
CA PRO A 527 -26.35 9.98 14.92
C PRO A 527 -25.28 9.11 15.59
N ASP A 528 -25.70 8.14 16.40
CA ASP A 528 -24.80 7.29 17.20
C ASP A 528 -23.68 6.68 16.36
N HIS A 529 -23.97 6.23 15.14
CA HIS A 529 -22.98 5.62 14.25
C HIS A 529 -21.87 6.60 13.81
N LEU A 530 -22.18 7.88 13.57
CA LEU A 530 -21.18 8.89 13.21
C LEU A 530 -20.34 9.26 14.44
N ARG A 531 -20.99 9.42 15.60
CA ARG A 531 -20.30 9.69 16.87
C ARG A 531 -19.36 8.55 17.25
N GLU A 532 -19.80 7.30 17.11
CA GLU A 532 -18.96 6.11 17.31
C GLU A 532 -17.80 6.07 16.31
N ALA A 533 -18.02 6.41 15.03
CA ALA A 533 -16.98 6.44 14.01
C ALA A 533 -15.88 7.48 14.32
N LEU A 534 -16.28 8.69 14.74
CA LEU A 534 -15.34 9.72 15.21
C LEU A 534 -14.62 9.26 16.49
N GLY A 535 -15.34 8.65 17.43
CA GLY A 535 -14.80 8.12 18.68
C GLY A 535 -13.75 7.03 18.48
N ARG A 536 -13.88 6.17 17.44
CA ARG A 536 -12.85 5.16 17.07
C ARG A 536 -11.49 5.77 16.73
N ARG A 537 -11.42 7.07 16.40
CA ARG A 537 -10.15 7.78 16.16
C ARG A 537 -9.87 8.85 17.21
N GLY A 538 -10.60 8.81 18.33
CA GLY A 538 -10.47 9.73 19.43
C GLY A 538 -10.80 11.17 19.05
N ILE A 539 -11.68 11.37 18.06
CA ILE A 539 -12.18 12.69 17.68
C ILE A 539 -13.33 13.03 18.64
N ASP A 540 -13.11 14.07 19.44
CA ASP A 540 -14.07 14.53 20.44
C ASP A 540 -14.98 15.66 19.94
N ALA A 541 -15.81 16.19 20.83
CA ALA A 541 -16.77 17.25 20.51
C ALA A 541 -16.09 18.56 20.08
N ALA A 542 -14.96 18.93 20.68
CA ALA A 542 -14.24 20.16 20.35
C ALA A 542 -13.57 20.02 18.96
N GLU A 543 -12.98 18.87 18.70
CA GLU A 543 -12.36 18.55 17.42
C GLU A 543 -13.41 18.44 16.29
N TRP A 544 -14.57 17.85 16.56
CA TRP A 544 -15.70 17.87 15.62
C TRP A 544 -16.19 19.30 15.34
N ASP A 545 -16.26 20.14 16.36
CA ASP A 545 -16.64 21.55 16.22
C ASP A 545 -15.67 22.32 15.31
N THR A 546 -14.37 22.03 15.40
CA THR A 546 -13.35 22.58 14.49
C THR A 546 -13.57 22.10 13.05
N LEU A 547 -13.82 20.80 12.86
CA LEU A 547 -14.06 20.22 11.53
C LEU A 547 -15.32 20.78 10.86
N ARG A 548 -16.44 20.85 11.58
CA ARG A 548 -17.73 21.27 11.02
C ARG A 548 -17.81 22.77 10.72
N LYS A 549 -17.00 23.60 11.40
CA LYS A 549 -16.88 25.05 11.13
C LYS A 549 -15.92 25.36 9.97
N ALA A 550 -15.15 24.37 9.51
CA ALA A 550 -14.24 24.54 8.38
C ALA A 550 -15.03 24.87 7.09
N LYS A 551 -14.43 25.70 6.23
CA LYS A 551 -15.05 26.09 4.97
C LYS A 551 -15.31 24.88 4.08
N MET A 552 -16.58 24.61 3.77
CA MET A 552 -16.94 23.59 2.80
C MET A 552 -16.53 23.99 1.38
N LYS A 553 -16.29 23.01 0.52
CA LYS A 553 -15.99 23.23 -0.90
C LYS A 553 -17.16 22.78 -1.76
N THR A 554 -17.67 23.71 -2.58
CA THR A 554 -18.63 23.38 -3.62
C THR A 554 -17.92 22.71 -4.79
N GLN A 555 -18.30 21.48 -5.10
CA GLN A 555 -17.81 20.73 -6.24
C GLN A 555 -19.00 20.19 -7.00
N ARG A 556 -19.09 20.54 -8.29
CA ARG A 556 -20.21 20.13 -9.17
C ARG A 556 -21.59 20.48 -8.59
N GLY A 557 -21.71 21.66 -7.96
CA GLY A 557 -22.96 22.15 -7.37
C GLY A 557 -23.34 21.54 -6.03
N VAL A 558 -22.49 20.68 -5.44
CA VAL A 558 -22.72 20.06 -4.14
C VAL A 558 -21.64 20.52 -3.16
N GLU A 559 -22.03 20.88 -1.94
CA GLU A 559 -21.07 21.19 -0.88
C GLU A 559 -20.48 19.91 -0.30
N TRP A 560 -19.18 19.95 0.00
CA TRP A 560 -18.45 18.86 0.63
C TRP A 560 -17.62 19.40 1.78
N MET A 561 -17.64 18.67 2.89
CA MET A 561 -16.68 18.89 3.96
C MET A 561 -15.26 18.68 3.43
N ASP A 562 -14.39 19.65 3.69
CA ASP A 562 -12.96 19.53 3.42
C ASP A 562 -12.18 19.68 4.74
N PRO A 563 -11.70 18.56 5.32
CA PRO A 563 -11.01 18.61 6.60
C PRO A 563 -9.71 19.44 6.56
N THR A 564 -9.12 19.66 5.37
CA THR A 564 -7.91 20.51 5.23
C THR A 564 -8.18 21.98 5.49
N GLN A 565 -9.45 22.41 5.45
CA GLN A 565 -9.84 23.81 5.73
C GLN A 565 -9.98 24.08 7.23
N ALA A 566 -9.79 23.07 8.09
CA ALA A 566 -9.87 23.19 9.54
C ALA A 566 -8.64 23.86 10.18
N GLY A 567 -7.53 24.01 9.43
CA GLY A 567 -6.28 24.60 9.93
C GLY A 567 -5.44 23.68 10.84
N ASP A 568 -5.85 22.43 11.02
CA ASP A 568 -5.13 21.41 11.77
C ASP A 568 -4.95 20.13 10.92
N ASP A 569 -3.74 19.95 10.39
CA ASP A 569 -3.39 18.79 9.55
C ASP A 569 -3.46 17.45 10.31
N ALA A 570 -3.22 17.45 11.62
CA ALA A 570 -3.28 16.24 12.43
C ALA A 570 -4.72 15.80 12.67
N LEU A 571 -5.62 16.75 12.92
CA LEU A 571 -7.06 16.52 12.99
C LEU A 571 -7.63 16.11 11.62
N ALA A 572 -7.26 16.82 10.56
CA ALA A 572 -7.67 16.48 9.20
C ALA A 572 -7.24 15.05 8.81
N SER A 573 -6.03 14.66 9.20
CA SER A 573 -5.52 13.32 8.96
C SER A 573 -6.29 12.26 9.71
N ARG A 574 -6.58 12.46 11.01
CA ARG A 574 -7.39 11.55 11.83
C ARG A 574 -8.81 11.39 11.30
N PHE A 575 -9.42 12.48 10.84
CA PHE A 575 -10.74 12.41 10.21
C PHE A 575 -10.72 11.55 8.94
N MET A 576 -9.72 11.74 8.07
CA MET A 576 -9.58 10.91 6.88
C MET A 576 -9.22 9.45 7.21
N GLU A 577 -8.51 9.17 8.31
CA GLU A 577 -8.26 7.80 8.80
C GLU A 577 -9.57 7.06 9.08
N VAL A 578 -10.58 7.71 9.69
CA VAL A 578 -11.92 7.11 9.90
C VAL A 578 -12.48 6.59 8.58
N ILE A 579 -12.47 7.44 7.55
CA ILE A 579 -13.10 7.19 6.27
C ILE A 579 -12.34 6.12 5.48
N LEU A 580 -11.02 6.23 5.42
CA LEU A 580 -10.17 5.33 4.62
C LEU A 580 -10.14 3.92 5.20
N GLU A 581 -10.09 3.77 6.52
CA GLU A 581 -10.11 2.44 7.13
C GLU A 581 -11.46 1.74 7.04
N ASP A 582 -12.57 2.45 7.25
CA ASP A 582 -13.91 1.87 7.07
C ASP A 582 -14.16 1.49 5.60
N THR A 583 -13.59 2.26 4.66
CA THR A 583 -13.57 1.92 3.23
C THR A 583 -12.77 0.63 2.97
N ASP A 584 -11.63 0.43 3.64
CA ASP A 584 -10.85 -0.81 3.56
C ASP A 584 -11.58 -2.03 4.16
N ILE A 585 -12.51 -1.85 5.11
CA ILE A 585 -13.37 -2.94 5.60
C ILE A 585 -14.46 -3.27 4.58
N ALA A 586 -15.04 -2.24 3.95
CA ALA A 586 -16.09 -2.39 2.95
C ALA A 586 -15.58 -3.05 1.66
N VAL A 587 -14.33 -2.82 1.29
CA VAL A 587 -13.67 -3.39 0.10
C VAL A 587 -12.34 -4.03 0.52
N PRO A 588 -12.37 -5.26 1.06
CA PRO A 588 -11.25 -5.81 1.81
C PRO A 588 -9.94 -5.85 1.04
N VAL A 589 -8.91 -5.23 1.62
CA VAL A 589 -7.53 -5.22 1.12
C VAL A 589 -6.66 -6.08 2.03
N SER A 590 -5.56 -6.66 1.52
CA SER A 590 -4.55 -7.25 2.40
C SER A 590 -3.92 -6.14 3.25
N ASP A 591 -4.20 -6.11 4.54
CA ASP A 591 -3.69 -5.12 5.48
C ASP A 591 -2.21 -5.38 5.87
N LEU A 592 -1.64 -4.50 6.70
CA LEU A 592 -0.24 -4.63 7.11
C LEU A 592 -0.01 -5.94 7.90
N ALA A 593 -0.95 -6.32 8.77
CA ALA A 593 -0.83 -7.53 9.58
C ALA A 593 -0.86 -8.81 8.75
N THR A 594 -1.73 -8.87 7.74
CA THR A 594 -1.83 -10.00 6.81
C THR A 594 -0.55 -10.13 5.99
N ARG A 595 -0.05 -9.01 5.44
CA ARG A 595 1.22 -9.02 4.68
C ARG A 595 2.40 -9.44 5.57
N ALA A 596 2.50 -8.90 6.79
CA ALA A 596 3.53 -9.27 7.74
C ALA A 596 3.47 -10.76 8.09
N ALA A 597 2.28 -11.30 8.40
CA ALA A 597 2.12 -12.72 8.71
C ALA A 597 2.55 -13.64 7.54
N ILE A 598 2.15 -13.30 6.31
CA ILE A 598 2.53 -14.05 5.11
C ILE A 598 4.04 -13.94 4.87
N ASN A 599 4.61 -12.74 4.89
CA ASN A 599 6.02 -12.52 4.54
C ASN A 599 6.97 -13.08 5.60
N THR A 600 6.61 -13.04 6.88
CA THR A 600 7.37 -13.67 7.98
C THR A 600 7.28 -15.19 7.93
N GLY A 601 6.08 -15.75 7.74
CA GLY A 601 5.87 -17.20 7.72
C GLY A 601 6.37 -17.88 6.43
N LEU A 602 6.38 -17.16 5.31
CA LEU A 602 6.77 -17.64 3.98
C LEU A 602 7.86 -16.73 3.39
N PRO A 603 9.11 -16.83 3.91
CA PRO A 603 10.19 -15.94 3.53
C PRO A 603 10.57 -16.10 2.05
N ARG A 604 10.78 -14.96 1.39
CA ARG A 604 11.11 -14.85 -0.04
C ARG A 604 12.45 -15.51 -0.35
N GLY A 605 12.54 -16.15 -1.52
CA GLY A 605 13.74 -16.82 -1.99
C GLY A 605 14.05 -18.12 -1.24
N THR A 606 13.09 -18.70 -0.54
CA THR A 606 13.17 -20.07 -0.02
C THR A 606 12.18 -20.96 -0.78
N LEU A 607 12.55 -22.19 -1.10
CA LEU A 607 11.65 -23.08 -1.86
C LEU A 607 10.29 -23.26 -1.15
N LYS A 608 10.30 -23.53 0.16
CA LYS A 608 9.08 -23.63 0.97
C LYS A 608 8.27 -22.34 0.98
N GLY A 609 8.93 -21.18 1.14
CA GLY A 609 8.27 -19.88 1.12
C GLY A 609 7.64 -19.60 -0.24
N GLU A 610 8.38 -19.80 -1.33
CA GLU A 610 7.89 -19.54 -2.69
C GLU A 610 6.73 -20.47 -3.09
N LEU A 611 6.80 -21.76 -2.75
CA LEU A 611 5.69 -22.70 -2.95
C LEU A 611 4.45 -22.28 -2.16
N GLY A 612 4.63 -21.92 -0.87
CA GLY A 612 3.54 -21.46 -0.02
C GLY A 612 2.89 -20.19 -0.56
N ARG A 613 3.69 -19.18 -0.95
CA ARG A 613 3.19 -17.92 -1.53
C ARG A 613 2.40 -18.16 -2.81
N SER A 614 2.88 -19.03 -3.69
CA SER A 614 2.17 -19.41 -4.91
C SER A 614 0.85 -20.14 -4.61
N ALA A 615 0.80 -20.98 -3.57
CA ALA A 615 -0.44 -21.60 -3.12
C ALA A 615 -1.44 -20.58 -2.53
N PHE A 616 -0.95 -19.55 -1.84
CA PHE A 616 -1.79 -18.51 -1.23
C PHE A 616 -2.20 -17.38 -2.17
N GLN A 617 -1.57 -17.21 -3.33
CA GLN A 617 -1.76 -16.07 -4.23
C GLN A 617 -3.24 -15.75 -4.52
N PHE A 618 -4.06 -16.75 -4.87
CA PHE A 618 -5.49 -16.53 -5.18
C PHE A 618 -6.42 -16.67 -3.97
N LYS A 619 -5.90 -17.18 -2.84
CA LYS A 619 -6.66 -17.34 -1.58
C LYS A 619 -6.44 -16.17 -0.61
N GLY A 620 -5.36 -15.40 -0.78
CA GLY A 620 -4.95 -14.32 0.11
C GLY A 620 -6.00 -13.20 0.24
N PHE A 621 -6.73 -12.91 -0.84
CA PHE A 621 -7.85 -11.96 -0.80
C PHE A 621 -8.96 -12.46 0.13
N GLY A 622 -9.43 -13.70 -0.04
CA GLY A 622 -10.42 -14.32 0.83
C GLY A 622 -9.97 -14.33 2.30
N ILE A 623 -8.71 -14.68 2.56
CA ILE A 623 -8.15 -14.64 3.93
C ILE A 623 -8.18 -13.21 4.50
N SER A 624 -7.84 -12.20 3.71
CA SER A 624 -7.84 -10.80 4.13
C SER A 624 -9.26 -10.31 4.48
N VAL A 625 -10.24 -10.67 3.67
CA VAL A 625 -11.67 -10.44 3.93
C VAL A 625 -12.05 -11.09 5.26
N ILE A 626 -11.77 -12.38 5.41
CA ILE A 626 -12.12 -13.19 6.59
C ILE A 626 -11.57 -12.52 7.86
N LEU A 627 -10.27 -12.19 7.87
CA LEU A 627 -9.62 -11.58 9.03
C LEU A 627 -10.18 -10.20 9.35
N ALA A 628 -10.45 -9.37 8.33
CA ALA A 628 -11.01 -8.04 8.53
C ALA A 628 -12.42 -8.09 9.14
N GLN A 629 -13.30 -8.95 8.60
CA GLN A 629 -14.67 -9.09 9.13
C GLN A 629 -14.67 -9.74 10.51
N TRP A 630 -13.80 -10.74 10.73
CA TRP A 630 -13.64 -11.39 12.04
C TRP A 630 -13.19 -10.43 13.13
N GLN A 631 -12.16 -9.62 12.88
CA GLN A 631 -11.70 -8.61 13.84
C GLN A 631 -12.81 -7.64 14.21
N ARG A 632 -13.64 -7.26 13.23
CA ARG A 632 -14.79 -6.38 13.46
C ARG A 632 -15.82 -7.07 14.35
N ILE A 633 -16.20 -8.31 14.04
CA ILE A 633 -17.17 -9.10 14.81
C ILE A 633 -16.71 -9.28 16.27
N MET A 634 -15.44 -9.62 16.47
CA MET A 634 -14.86 -9.83 17.81
C MET A 634 -14.78 -8.54 18.65
N ALA A 635 -14.91 -7.37 18.02
CA ALA A 635 -14.97 -6.09 18.71
C ALA A 635 -16.42 -5.61 18.96
N MET A 636 -17.42 -6.35 18.48
CA MET A 636 -18.82 -6.04 18.72
C MET A 636 -19.36 -6.76 19.96
N THR A 637 -20.39 -6.20 20.56
CA THR A 637 -21.22 -6.94 21.52
C THR A 637 -22.00 -8.05 20.80
N PRO A 638 -22.36 -9.15 21.49
CA PRO A 638 -23.14 -10.23 20.87
C PRO A 638 -24.42 -9.75 20.15
N ALA A 639 -25.11 -8.76 20.72
CA ALA A 639 -26.32 -8.17 20.15
C ALA A 639 -26.10 -7.44 18.80
N ARG A 640 -24.90 -6.89 18.57
CA ARG A 640 -24.52 -6.27 17.28
C ARG A 640 -23.83 -7.27 16.34
N ALA A 641 -23.05 -8.19 16.90
CA ALA A 641 -22.31 -9.21 16.16
C ALA A 641 -23.22 -10.19 15.41
N ALA A 642 -24.31 -10.65 16.05
CA ALA A 642 -25.23 -11.62 15.47
C ALA A 642 -25.94 -11.11 14.19
N PRO A 643 -26.67 -9.97 14.20
CA PRO A 643 -27.33 -9.46 13.00
C PRO A 643 -26.33 -9.05 11.91
N TYR A 644 -25.15 -8.54 12.28
CA TYR A 644 -24.07 -8.26 11.34
C TYR A 644 -23.59 -9.52 10.62
N THR A 645 -23.32 -10.58 11.37
CA THR A 645 -22.86 -11.87 10.85
C THR A 645 -23.91 -12.50 9.93
N ILE A 646 -25.18 -12.52 10.35
CA ILE A 646 -26.29 -13.03 9.53
C ILE A 646 -26.40 -12.22 8.23
N GLY A 647 -26.39 -10.89 8.32
CA GLY A 647 -26.45 -10.02 7.15
C GLY A 647 -25.29 -10.24 6.18
N LEU A 648 -24.08 -10.48 6.71
CA LEU A 648 -22.91 -10.81 5.93
C LEU A 648 -23.03 -12.17 5.24
N VAL A 649 -23.45 -13.22 5.95
CA VAL A 649 -23.65 -14.57 5.37
C VAL A 649 -24.70 -14.53 4.27
N VAL A 650 -25.87 -13.94 4.55
CA VAL A 650 -26.95 -13.82 3.56
C VAL A 650 -26.49 -13.00 2.36
N GLY A 651 -25.86 -11.85 2.59
CA GLY A 651 -25.38 -10.99 1.51
C GLY A 651 -24.32 -11.66 0.64
N THR A 652 -23.34 -12.32 1.25
CA THR A 652 -22.28 -13.03 0.52
C THR A 652 -22.83 -14.24 -0.23
N THR A 653 -23.79 -14.97 0.31
CA THR A 653 -24.48 -16.05 -0.39
C THR A 653 -25.27 -15.55 -1.60
N LEU A 654 -26.06 -14.47 -1.45
CA LEU A 654 -26.83 -13.89 -2.56
C LEU A 654 -25.93 -13.36 -3.69
N THR A 655 -24.85 -12.66 -3.32
CA THR A 655 -23.87 -12.18 -4.31
C THR A 655 -23.02 -13.31 -4.90
N GLY A 656 -22.80 -14.39 -4.13
CA GLY A 656 -22.22 -15.65 -4.60
C GLY A 656 -23.12 -16.32 -5.64
N ALA A 657 -24.44 -16.36 -5.42
CA ALA A 657 -25.42 -16.84 -6.37
C ALA A 657 -25.40 -16.03 -7.67
N ILE A 658 -25.39 -14.69 -7.59
CA ILE A 658 -25.21 -13.82 -8.77
C ILE A 658 -23.90 -14.17 -9.50
N GLY A 659 -22.80 -14.33 -8.77
CA GLY A 659 -21.52 -14.73 -9.34
C GLY A 659 -21.58 -16.08 -10.07
N LEU A 660 -22.30 -17.07 -9.53
CA LEU A 660 -22.52 -18.36 -10.19
C LEU A 660 -23.34 -18.21 -11.49
N GLN A 661 -24.41 -17.43 -11.46
CA GLN A 661 -25.22 -17.19 -12.65
C GLN A 661 -24.43 -16.50 -13.76
N LEU A 662 -23.67 -15.46 -13.41
CA LEU A 662 -22.80 -14.77 -14.36
C LEU A 662 -21.72 -15.70 -14.94
N LYS A 663 -21.17 -16.61 -14.12
CA LYS A 663 -20.21 -17.62 -14.59
C LYS A 663 -20.85 -18.65 -15.51
N ALA A 664 -22.07 -19.07 -15.25
CA ALA A 664 -22.82 -19.99 -16.11
C ALA A 664 -23.03 -19.34 -17.50
N LEU A 665 -23.52 -18.11 -17.53
CA LEU A 665 -23.68 -17.33 -18.76
C LEU A 665 -22.36 -17.15 -19.51
N ALA A 666 -21.29 -16.75 -18.81
CA ALA A 666 -19.95 -16.59 -19.41
C ALA A 666 -19.34 -17.91 -19.91
N ALA A 667 -19.82 -19.07 -19.43
CA ALA A 667 -19.45 -20.39 -19.92
C ALA A 667 -20.33 -20.89 -21.08
N GLY A 668 -21.28 -20.07 -21.56
CA GLY A 668 -22.21 -20.43 -22.64
C GLY A 668 -23.37 -21.31 -22.17
N LYS A 669 -23.59 -21.39 -20.85
CA LYS A 669 -24.71 -22.12 -20.22
C LYS A 669 -25.85 -21.18 -19.86
N ASP A 670 -27.06 -21.73 -19.76
CA ASP A 670 -28.17 -21.03 -19.13
C ASP A 670 -27.88 -20.81 -17.65
N PRO A 671 -28.52 -19.81 -17.02
CA PRO A 671 -28.60 -19.72 -15.57
C PRO A 671 -28.97 -21.08 -14.94
N ARG A 672 -28.35 -21.40 -13.81
CA ARG A 672 -28.63 -22.62 -13.06
C ARG A 672 -29.95 -22.48 -12.30
N PRO A 673 -30.71 -23.58 -12.11
CA PRO A 673 -31.90 -23.60 -11.27
C PRO A 673 -31.55 -23.19 -9.84
N MET A 674 -32.28 -22.21 -9.31
CA MET A 674 -32.07 -21.69 -7.94
C MET A 674 -32.99 -22.35 -6.90
N ASP A 675 -33.88 -23.25 -7.33
CA ASP A 675 -34.70 -24.10 -6.47
C ASP A 675 -33.93 -25.34 -5.96
N ASP A 676 -32.75 -25.63 -6.52
CA ASP A 676 -31.86 -26.71 -6.06
C ASP A 676 -30.98 -26.29 -4.86
N GLY A 677 -30.94 -27.13 -3.83
CA GLY A 677 -30.04 -26.97 -2.68
C GLY A 677 -28.56 -27.03 -3.06
N THR A 678 -28.17 -27.74 -4.13
CA THR A 678 -26.77 -27.77 -4.58
C THR A 678 -26.31 -26.39 -5.09
N PHE A 679 -27.20 -25.64 -5.74
CA PHE A 679 -26.92 -24.27 -6.19
C PHE A 679 -26.59 -23.35 -5.02
N TRP A 680 -27.41 -23.38 -3.97
CA TRP A 680 -27.17 -22.55 -2.79
C TRP A 680 -25.93 -22.96 -2.00
N ASN A 681 -25.62 -24.27 -1.93
CA ASN A 681 -24.35 -24.74 -1.37
C ASN A 681 -23.15 -24.19 -2.15
N ALA A 682 -23.22 -24.22 -3.49
CA ALA A 682 -22.19 -23.63 -4.33
C ALA A 682 -22.14 -22.10 -4.17
N ALA A 683 -23.29 -21.42 -4.02
CA ALA A 683 -23.37 -19.98 -3.85
C ALA A 683 -22.72 -19.52 -2.54
N VAL A 684 -22.95 -20.28 -1.47
CA VAL A 684 -22.32 -20.10 -0.17
C VAL A 684 -20.79 -20.22 -0.26
N MET A 685 -20.28 -21.24 -0.97
CA MET A 685 -18.83 -21.40 -1.19
C MET A 685 -18.26 -20.28 -2.07
N GLN A 686 -18.98 -19.89 -3.12
CA GLN A 686 -18.59 -18.83 -4.05
C GLN A 686 -18.55 -17.46 -3.38
N GLY A 687 -19.48 -17.18 -2.47
CA GLY A 687 -19.55 -15.94 -1.70
C GLY A 687 -18.46 -15.80 -0.64
N GLY A 688 -17.78 -16.90 -0.29
CA GLY A 688 -16.72 -16.93 0.73
C GLY A 688 -17.22 -16.72 2.16
N GLY A 689 -18.53 -16.80 2.39
CA GLY A 689 -19.17 -16.49 3.67
C GLY A 689 -19.06 -17.60 4.72
N PHE A 690 -19.20 -18.88 4.36
CA PHE A 690 -19.47 -19.94 5.35
C PHE A 690 -18.27 -20.53 6.09
N GLY A 691 -17.08 -20.55 5.49
CA GLY A 691 -15.91 -21.23 6.08
C GLY A 691 -15.49 -20.69 7.45
N ILE A 692 -15.94 -19.48 7.80
CA ILE A 692 -15.63 -18.76 9.04
C ILE A 692 -16.69 -18.97 10.13
N PHE A 693 -17.98 -19.05 9.74
CA PHE A 693 -19.10 -19.03 10.68
C PHE A 693 -19.57 -20.42 11.08
N GLY A 694 -19.21 -21.45 10.31
CA GLY A 694 -19.41 -22.84 10.71
C GLY A 694 -18.76 -23.16 12.05
N ASP A 695 -17.51 -22.72 12.26
CA ASP A 695 -16.80 -22.88 13.53
C ASP A 695 -17.35 -21.96 14.65
N PHE A 696 -18.07 -20.88 14.33
CA PHE A 696 -18.71 -19.99 15.32
C PHE A 696 -20.05 -20.54 15.82
N LEU A 697 -20.82 -21.23 14.97
CA LEU A 697 -22.03 -21.94 15.37
C LEU A 697 -21.75 -23.22 16.17
N PHE A 698 -20.52 -23.75 16.11
CA PHE A 698 -20.11 -25.00 16.76
C PHE A 698 -18.82 -24.88 17.62
N ALA A 699 -18.57 -23.71 18.21
CA ALA A 699 -17.29 -23.41 18.84
C ALA A 699 -16.95 -24.31 20.05
N ASP A 700 -15.90 -25.13 19.89
CA ASP A 700 -14.95 -25.45 20.96
C ASP A 700 -13.52 -25.11 20.47
N GLN A 701 -12.64 -24.81 21.42
CA GLN A 701 -11.46 -23.96 21.33
C GLN A 701 -10.41 -24.31 20.25
N ASN A 702 -9.72 -23.26 19.79
CA ASN A 702 -8.32 -23.28 19.34
C ASN A 702 -7.96 -23.99 18.02
N ARG A 703 -8.73 -23.79 16.94
CA ARG A 703 -8.41 -24.39 15.63
C ARG A 703 -7.43 -23.66 14.71
N TYR A 704 -6.93 -22.47 15.06
CA TYR A 704 -5.99 -21.74 14.19
C TYR A 704 -4.50 -22.05 14.44
N GLY A 705 -4.18 -23.04 15.28
CA GLY A 705 -2.81 -23.43 15.63
C GLY A 705 -2.08 -24.37 14.67
N GLY A 706 -2.77 -25.00 13.71
CA GLY A 706 -2.13 -25.84 12.71
C GLY A 706 -3.05 -26.87 12.07
N SER A 707 -3.34 -26.70 10.77
CA SER A 707 -3.71 -27.76 9.80
C SER A 707 -4.16 -27.22 8.43
N PHE A 708 -4.26 -25.90 8.22
CA PHE A 708 -4.63 -25.34 6.90
C PHE A 708 -3.61 -25.62 5.78
N ALA A 709 -2.40 -26.06 6.12
CA ALA A 709 -1.35 -26.37 5.16
C ALA A 709 -1.59 -27.68 4.36
N GLN A 710 -2.43 -28.59 4.83
CA GLN A 710 -2.60 -29.93 4.21
C GLN A 710 -3.56 -29.96 3.01
N THR A 711 -4.43 -28.95 2.82
CA THR A 711 -5.38 -28.89 1.69
C THR A 711 -4.86 -28.03 0.52
N MET A 712 -3.54 -27.83 0.43
CA MET A 712 -2.95 -26.85 -0.48
C MET A 712 -2.34 -27.47 -1.74
N MET A 713 -3.19 -27.78 -2.72
CA MET A 713 -2.76 -27.72 -4.13
C MET A 713 -2.93 -26.27 -4.62
N GLY A 714 -1.84 -25.68 -5.08
CA GLY A 714 -1.81 -24.33 -5.65
C GLY A 714 -1.70 -24.37 -7.18
N PRO A 715 -1.88 -23.22 -7.85
CA PRO A 715 -1.80 -23.11 -9.32
C PRO A 715 -0.54 -23.72 -9.93
N LEU A 716 0.57 -23.69 -9.19
CA LEU A 716 1.85 -24.27 -9.61
C LEU A 716 1.83 -25.79 -9.65
N ALA A 717 1.14 -26.44 -8.71
CA ALA A 717 0.98 -27.90 -8.71
C ALA A 717 0.11 -28.33 -9.88
N ASP A 718 -0.97 -27.57 -10.17
CA ASP A 718 -1.84 -27.82 -11.32
C ASP A 718 -1.07 -27.67 -12.64
N ASP A 719 -0.26 -26.61 -12.78
CA ASP A 719 0.52 -26.36 -14.00
C ASP A 719 1.66 -27.37 -14.17
N ALA A 720 2.32 -27.77 -13.08
CA ALA A 720 3.34 -28.82 -13.10
C ALA A 720 2.73 -30.18 -13.47
N GLN A 721 1.53 -30.49 -12.97
CA GLN A 721 0.79 -31.67 -13.35
C GLN A 721 0.38 -31.63 -14.82
N GLY A 722 -0.08 -30.47 -15.32
CA GLY A 722 -0.39 -30.25 -16.74
C GLY A 722 0.82 -30.49 -17.65
N ALA A 723 1.99 -29.95 -17.28
CA ALA A 723 3.24 -30.17 -18.00
C ALA A 723 3.71 -31.62 -17.95
N TYR A 724 3.58 -32.30 -16.80
CA TYR A 724 3.87 -33.73 -16.69
C TYR A 724 2.93 -34.57 -17.57
N ASN A 725 1.63 -34.25 -17.55
CA ASN A 725 0.63 -34.90 -18.41
C ASN A 725 0.95 -34.68 -19.90
N LEU A 726 1.44 -33.49 -20.29
CA LEU A 726 1.92 -33.23 -21.64
C LEU A 726 3.13 -34.07 -22.04
N ALA A 727 4.12 -34.19 -21.14
CA ALA A 727 5.33 -34.97 -21.39
C ALA A 727 5.08 -36.49 -21.46
N THR A 728 4.03 -36.97 -20.80
CA THR A 728 3.70 -38.40 -20.69
C THR A 728 2.46 -38.80 -21.49
N ALA A 729 1.82 -37.87 -22.21
CA ALA A 729 0.64 -38.14 -23.01
C ALA A 729 0.97 -39.02 -24.22
N GLU A 730 0.13 -40.03 -24.45
CA GLU A 730 0.15 -40.84 -25.68
C GLU A 730 -0.13 -40.00 -26.95
N ASP A 731 -0.87 -38.88 -26.81
CA ASP A 731 -1.07 -37.88 -27.86
C ASP A 731 -0.64 -36.47 -27.37
N PRO A 732 0.64 -36.11 -27.58
CA PRO A 732 1.19 -34.83 -27.16
C PRO A 732 0.55 -33.62 -27.86
N ARG A 733 -0.04 -33.78 -29.06
CA ARG A 733 -0.58 -32.65 -29.83
C ARG A 733 -1.91 -32.18 -29.28
N THR A 734 -2.81 -33.11 -28.97
CA THR A 734 -4.08 -32.83 -28.30
C THR A 734 -3.85 -32.24 -26.90
N GLN A 735 -2.89 -32.79 -26.16
CA GLN A 735 -2.54 -32.27 -24.84
C GLN A 735 -1.88 -30.88 -24.94
N LEU A 736 -1.04 -30.62 -25.96
CA LEU A 736 -0.40 -29.32 -26.17
C LEU A 736 -1.42 -28.21 -26.43
N VAL A 737 -2.44 -28.44 -27.26
CA VAL A 737 -3.47 -27.42 -27.53
C VAL A 737 -4.31 -27.13 -26.28
N ARG A 738 -4.58 -28.15 -25.46
CA ARG A 738 -5.30 -28.01 -24.19
C ARG A 738 -4.52 -27.16 -23.18
N GLU A 739 -3.24 -27.45 -23.01
CA GLU A 739 -2.36 -26.70 -22.10
C GLU A 739 -2.07 -25.29 -22.64
N ALA A 740 -1.80 -25.15 -23.95
CA ALA A 740 -1.52 -23.87 -24.59
C ALA A 740 -2.65 -22.86 -24.38
N LYS A 741 -3.92 -23.29 -24.44
CA LYS A 741 -5.09 -22.44 -24.17
C LYS A 741 -5.04 -21.81 -22.77
N GLY A 742 -4.62 -22.57 -21.76
CA GLY A 742 -4.49 -22.10 -20.37
C GLY A 742 -3.29 -21.20 -20.14
N TRP A 743 -2.37 -21.11 -21.10
CA TRP A 743 -1.12 -20.37 -21.00
C TRP A 743 -1.15 -19.05 -21.78
N VAL A 744 -2.20 -18.78 -22.57
CA VAL A 744 -2.38 -17.51 -23.28
C VAL A 744 -2.96 -16.45 -22.31
N PRO A 745 -2.20 -15.40 -21.96
CA PRO A 745 -2.68 -14.33 -21.08
C PRO A 745 -3.92 -13.63 -21.64
N GLY A 746 -4.92 -13.38 -20.80
CA GLY A 746 -6.14 -12.67 -21.20
C GLY A 746 -7.12 -13.46 -22.08
N ASN A 747 -6.79 -14.68 -22.50
CA ASN A 747 -7.73 -15.55 -23.24
C ASN A 747 -8.98 -15.91 -22.40
N ASN A 748 -8.88 -15.78 -21.08
CA ASN A 748 -9.98 -16.02 -20.14
C ASN A 748 -10.76 -14.75 -19.73
N LEU A 749 -10.61 -13.62 -20.45
CA LEU A 749 -11.44 -12.43 -20.22
C LEU A 749 -12.91 -12.77 -20.38
N TRP A 750 -13.72 -12.51 -19.35
CA TRP A 750 -15.08 -13.06 -19.23
C TRP A 750 -16.03 -12.72 -20.39
N TYR A 751 -15.82 -11.58 -21.08
CA TYR A 751 -16.65 -11.15 -22.20
C TYR A 751 -16.17 -11.64 -23.58
N VAL A 752 -14.94 -12.18 -23.70
CA VAL A 752 -14.39 -12.70 -24.98
C VAL A 752 -14.17 -14.20 -24.93
N ARG A 753 -13.91 -14.76 -23.72
CA ARG A 753 -13.53 -16.15 -23.50
C ARG A 753 -14.43 -17.13 -24.23
N LEU A 754 -15.75 -16.97 -24.12
CA LEU A 754 -16.68 -17.90 -24.76
C LEU A 754 -16.49 -17.93 -26.29
N ALA A 755 -16.37 -16.77 -26.94
CA ALA A 755 -16.16 -16.72 -28.38
C ALA A 755 -14.82 -17.36 -28.78
N LEU A 756 -13.73 -17.09 -28.06
CA LEU A 756 -12.42 -17.71 -28.33
C LEU A 756 -12.46 -19.23 -28.12
N ASP A 757 -13.13 -19.67 -27.07
CA ASP A 757 -13.31 -21.09 -26.76
C ASP A 757 -14.05 -21.81 -27.89
N ARG A 758 -15.13 -21.22 -28.40
CA ARG A 758 -16.03 -21.86 -29.37
C ARG A 758 -15.58 -21.74 -30.82
N MET A 759 -15.11 -20.55 -31.21
CA MET A 759 -14.75 -20.24 -32.60
C MET A 759 -13.31 -20.61 -32.95
N VAL A 760 -12.42 -20.74 -31.97
CA VAL A 760 -11.00 -21.02 -32.21
C VAL A 760 -10.59 -22.32 -31.53
N ALA A 761 -10.66 -22.39 -30.20
CA ALA A 761 -10.10 -23.52 -29.46
C ALA A 761 -10.83 -24.82 -29.76
N ASP A 762 -12.16 -24.82 -29.74
CA ASP A 762 -12.95 -26.01 -30.04
C ASP A 762 -12.83 -26.41 -31.52
N GLN A 763 -12.66 -25.46 -32.45
CA GLN A 763 -12.43 -25.77 -33.87
C GLN A 763 -11.09 -26.48 -34.09
N ILE A 764 -10.04 -26.02 -33.41
CA ILE A 764 -8.73 -26.67 -33.45
C ILE A 764 -8.81 -28.05 -32.78
N ASP A 765 -9.46 -28.16 -31.62
CA ASP A 765 -9.62 -29.43 -30.89
C ASP A 765 -10.41 -30.46 -31.72
N MET A 766 -11.46 -30.06 -32.46
CA MET A 766 -12.19 -30.95 -33.36
C MET A 766 -11.31 -31.57 -34.45
N VAL A 767 -10.30 -30.84 -34.94
CA VAL A 767 -9.40 -31.33 -36.00
C VAL A 767 -8.33 -32.26 -35.44
N ILE A 768 -7.82 -32.00 -34.24
CA ILE A 768 -6.66 -32.71 -33.68
C ILE A 768 -7.04 -33.85 -32.72
N ASN A 769 -8.20 -33.76 -32.07
CA ASN A 769 -8.56 -34.64 -30.96
C ASN A 769 -9.64 -35.64 -31.39
N PRO A 770 -9.29 -36.93 -31.58
CA PRO A 770 -10.24 -37.96 -32.01
C PRO A 770 -11.34 -38.24 -30.97
N ARG A 771 -11.17 -37.80 -29.72
CA ARG A 771 -12.14 -37.96 -28.63
C ARG A 771 -12.96 -36.69 -28.36
N PHE A 772 -12.92 -35.69 -29.25
CA PHE A 772 -13.66 -34.44 -29.07
C PHE A 772 -15.16 -34.68 -28.77
N GLY A 773 -15.83 -35.55 -29.53
CA GLY A 773 -17.24 -35.86 -29.32
C GLY A 773 -17.55 -36.52 -27.96
N GLN A 774 -16.61 -37.28 -27.38
CA GLN A 774 -16.77 -37.83 -26.03
C GLN A 774 -16.69 -36.72 -24.98
N ARG A 775 -15.75 -35.78 -25.16
CA ARG A 775 -15.60 -34.60 -24.31
C ARG A 775 -16.82 -33.70 -24.36
N GLU A 776 -17.35 -33.44 -25.57
CA GLU A 776 -18.56 -32.64 -25.77
C GLU A 776 -19.74 -33.26 -25.03
N ARG A 777 -19.97 -34.57 -25.20
CA ARG A 777 -21.02 -35.30 -24.47
C ARG A 777 -20.79 -35.24 -22.95
N GLY A 778 -19.55 -35.32 -22.49
CA GLY A 778 -19.20 -35.15 -21.08
C GLY A 778 -19.55 -33.76 -20.55
N GLN A 779 -19.27 -32.70 -21.31
CA GLN A 779 -19.64 -31.33 -20.93
C GLN A 779 -21.16 -31.14 -20.93
N GLN A 780 -21.88 -31.74 -21.86
CA GLN A 780 -23.35 -31.73 -21.90
C GLN A 780 -23.95 -32.46 -20.70
N ARG A 781 -23.40 -33.63 -20.33
CA ARG A 781 -23.80 -34.38 -19.13
C ARG A 781 -23.55 -33.57 -17.86
N PHE A 782 -22.37 -32.97 -17.72
CA PHE A 782 -22.05 -32.13 -16.56
C PHE A 782 -22.94 -30.88 -16.48
N ALA A 783 -23.35 -30.32 -17.63
CA ALA A 783 -24.33 -29.24 -17.63
C ALA A 783 -25.71 -29.74 -17.16
N ALA A 784 -26.15 -30.90 -17.65
CA ALA A 784 -27.41 -31.51 -17.22
C ALA A 784 -27.41 -31.90 -15.73
N GLU A 785 -26.29 -32.38 -15.19
CA GLU A 785 -26.09 -32.63 -13.75
C GLU A 785 -26.22 -31.35 -12.90
N GLU A 786 -25.86 -30.19 -13.47
CA GLU A 786 -26.06 -28.88 -12.85
C GLU A 786 -27.45 -28.28 -13.17
N GLY A 787 -28.36 -29.05 -13.77
CA GLY A 787 -29.71 -28.61 -14.15
C GLY A 787 -29.73 -27.51 -15.21
N THR A 788 -28.70 -27.40 -16.05
CA THR A 788 -28.56 -26.33 -17.05
C THR A 788 -28.20 -26.87 -18.43
N SER A 789 -28.50 -26.10 -19.47
CA SER A 789 -28.14 -26.44 -20.85
C SER A 789 -27.27 -25.35 -21.48
N PHE A 790 -26.57 -25.67 -22.57
CA PHE A 790 -25.76 -24.67 -23.27
C PHE A 790 -26.66 -23.83 -24.18
N TRP A 791 -26.54 -22.50 -24.21
CA TRP A 791 -27.08 -21.69 -25.32
C TRP A 791 -26.03 -21.50 -26.43
N TRP A 792 -24.75 -21.69 -26.08
CA TRP A 792 -23.63 -21.78 -27.03
C TRP A 792 -22.81 -23.04 -26.77
N ARG A 793 -23.10 -24.08 -27.55
CA ARG A 793 -22.50 -25.42 -27.42
C ARG A 793 -21.01 -25.44 -27.73
N PRO A 794 -20.23 -26.30 -27.04
CA PRO A 794 -18.87 -26.62 -27.46
C PRO A 794 -18.82 -27.10 -28.91
N GLY A 795 -17.81 -26.67 -29.65
CA GLY A 795 -17.64 -27.01 -31.07
C GLY A 795 -18.52 -26.22 -32.05
N SER A 796 -19.53 -25.47 -31.58
CA SER A 796 -20.37 -24.66 -32.45
C SER A 796 -19.75 -23.27 -32.68
N PRO A 797 -19.49 -22.85 -33.93
CA PRO A 797 -18.86 -21.54 -34.21
C PRO A 797 -19.80 -20.35 -33.97
N ALA A 798 -21.09 -20.59 -33.76
CA ALA A 798 -22.09 -19.57 -33.43
C ALA A 798 -23.05 -20.10 -32.34
N PRO A 799 -23.66 -19.20 -31.55
CA PRO A 799 -24.73 -19.59 -30.63
C PRO A 799 -25.93 -20.09 -31.44
N TYR A 800 -26.60 -21.11 -30.92
CA TYR A 800 -27.76 -21.71 -31.59
C TYR A 800 -29.09 -21.19 -31.05
N ARG A 801 -29.07 -20.56 -29.87
CA ARG A 801 -30.19 -19.82 -29.28
C ARG A 801 -29.67 -18.76 -28.30
N SER A 802 -30.56 -17.87 -27.84
CA SER A 802 -30.30 -17.00 -26.69
C SER A 802 -30.30 -17.80 -25.38
N PRO A 803 -29.62 -17.30 -24.32
CA PRO A 803 -29.74 -17.87 -22.98
C PRO A 803 -31.20 -17.95 -22.54
N ASP A 804 -31.57 -19.06 -21.91
CA ASP A 804 -32.89 -19.24 -21.32
C ASP A 804 -32.84 -18.82 -19.85
N TYR A 805 -33.34 -17.62 -19.57
CA TYR A 805 -33.35 -17.10 -18.21
C TYR A 805 -34.45 -17.72 -17.33
N ALA A 806 -35.46 -18.38 -17.91
CA ALA A 806 -36.53 -19.03 -17.17
C ALA A 806 -35.99 -20.20 -16.33
N ASN A 807 -34.95 -20.89 -16.82
CA ASN A 807 -34.27 -21.98 -16.13
C ASN A 807 -33.72 -21.61 -14.73
N ALA A 808 -33.56 -20.32 -14.43
CA ALA A 808 -33.16 -19.88 -13.09
C ALA A 808 -34.28 -20.06 -12.04
N ILE A 809 -35.54 -20.06 -12.47
CA ILE A 809 -36.75 -20.00 -11.64
C ILE A 809 -37.60 -21.27 -11.83
N GLU A 810 -37.67 -21.76 -13.06
CA GLU A 810 -38.43 -22.92 -13.49
C GLU A 810 -37.42 -24.05 -13.75
N GLY A 811 -36.89 -24.67 -12.70
CA GLY A 811 -36.04 -25.84 -12.88
C GLY A 811 -36.84 -26.94 -13.59
N GLU A 812 -36.36 -27.46 -14.71
CA GLU A 812 -36.93 -28.67 -15.28
C GLU A 812 -36.77 -29.78 -14.23
N THR A 813 -37.87 -30.16 -13.58
CA THR A 813 -37.94 -31.42 -12.85
C THR A 813 -37.53 -32.52 -13.83
N PRO A 814 -36.45 -33.28 -13.56
CA PRO A 814 -36.11 -34.39 -14.41
C PRO A 814 -37.25 -35.41 -14.34
N GLU A 815 -37.95 -35.63 -15.45
CA GLU A 815 -38.83 -36.80 -15.63
C GLU A 815 -38.03 -38.10 -15.64
#